data_AF-A0A2N6NB04-F1
#
_entry.id   AF-A0A2N6NB04-F1
#
_cell.length_a   1.000
_cell.length_b   1.000
_cell.length_c   1.000
_cell.angle_alpha   90.00
_cell.angle_beta   90.00
_cell.angle_gamma   90.00
#
_symmetry.space_group_name_H-M   'P 1'
#
loop_
_entity.id
_entity.type
_entity.pdbx_description
1 polymer ?
#
loop_
_entity_poly.entity_id
_entity_poly.type
_entity_poly.pdbx_seq_one_letter_code
_entity_poly.pdbx_strand_id
1 'polypeptide(L)'
;MYGMSPKRKFIDHALALLAERVDGAMVIVFHRDTSLYINGLVCLHTVSSPSSAVSVPDKDEHLDNFATFIAGFAPQQTDSQNATLQGWRNVCRALCDQEKTHTGHLFFGAPNIMMAFTRHATTLGELTAEVPLAEGIRVKRRRHPTAFVVRPTELSQVQKCVRWSLEHKLSLAIIGGGHSGNCLQPNIVSVDMAAFDNVDVLRMEENGEVGPSLIVAGAGCRSDTIIKKAMAAGLTVPLGSRPSVGAGLWLQGGIGHLSRLHGLACDAIVGAVMVSVESGQVLVIGTVPSQHQPNDAIRPENEADLLWALKGAGTNFGVVTSVVFKAYPAMVYSVRQWVSPLSDRQEAQQRLVDIDALARELPRQISADAYLYCDSEGLHVAVSMSECAIAGHDTESFAGTPSAMAAFLGPENSSKTVDAIGLYDTEMYISCMHGGHGGGKTSSFKRCIFLDGTGSLAVADLLISAVEDRPSPQCYLHLLHGGGAISQVAATATAFGCRNWTFACVITSVWPRDQDGSVTARAAVNWVYDVAKKLQPFSTGAYSADLGPDPRDKELAMHAFGPNRLRLSHLKRIQDPHNVLSFTCPLSQPASQQRLIVLITGDTGVGKDYCAKVLASEVTKHHEDLRVRVVSISDATKAQYAAATGADLARMLHDRAYKEEHRPALTRFFQEQLYQQPMLKEDNFLSLVHDAGDVGVLFITGLREENPVAGLSHLVAHARLIDVRVTASTETRQARRGLLGDDADTAKDGYVPTLSFDNEETGNEAARQFAERSLFPFLHSDLRRLEDMVPPIPGFPRSGICFRHVLNIVQQPGGLGLCTALLRTHFPGN
;
A
#
# COMPACT_ATOMS: atom_id res chain seq x y z
N MET A 1 8.69 -32.00 -3.38
CA MET A 1 7.67 -32.78 -2.64
C MET A 1 6.83 -33.73 -3.49
N TYR A 2 6.97 -33.79 -4.82
CA TYR A 2 6.15 -34.69 -5.66
C TYR A 2 6.48 -36.17 -5.34
N GLY A 3 5.46 -37.02 -5.20
CA GLY A 3 5.63 -38.45 -4.87
C GLY A 3 5.99 -38.77 -3.40
N MET A 4 6.19 -37.76 -2.54
CA MET A 4 6.54 -37.97 -1.12
C MET A 4 5.26 -38.09 -0.28
N SER A 5 5.01 -39.26 0.30
CA SER A 5 3.85 -39.51 1.17
C SER A 5 4.24 -40.29 2.43
N PRO A 6 3.79 -39.85 3.63
CA PRO A 6 3.10 -38.59 3.91
C PRO A 6 4.07 -37.40 3.92
N LYS A 7 3.71 -36.30 3.23
CA LYS A 7 4.55 -35.09 3.06
C LYS A 7 5.13 -34.56 4.38
N ARG A 8 4.35 -34.60 5.47
CA ARG A 8 4.73 -34.09 6.79
C ARG A 8 6.00 -34.74 7.36
N LYS A 9 6.15 -36.07 7.26
CA LYS A 9 7.29 -36.79 7.87
C LYS A 9 8.64 -36.29 7.35
N PHE A 10 8.70 -35.97 6.06
CA PHE A 10 9.94 -35.46 5.44
C PHE A 10 10.27 -34.05 5.91
N ILE A 11 9.24 -33.22 6.13
CA ILE A 11 9.42 -31.86 6.63
C ILE A 11 9.83 -31.90 8.11
N ASP A 12 9.17 -32.73 8.93
CA ASP A 12 9.54 -32.92 10.34
C ASP A 12 11.00 -33.41 10.47
N HIS A 13 11.42 -34.35 9.62
CA HIS A 13 12.82 -34.79 9.58
C HIS A 13 13.77 -33.67 9.17
N ALA A 14 13.45 -32.89 8.13
CA ALA A 14 14.27 -31.76 7.72
C ALA A 14 14.35 -30.67 8.80
N LEU A 15 13.26 -30.42 9.52
CA LEU A 15 13.22 -29.49 10.66
C LEU A 15 14.07 -29.99 11.83
N ALA A 16 14.04 -31.30 12.12
CA ALA A 16 14.89 -31.90 13.15
C ALA A 16 16.39 -31.84 12.82
N LEU A 17 16.74 -31.76 11.53
CA LEU A 17 18.11 -31.57 11.06
C LEU A 17 18.60 -30.11 11.16
N LEU A 18 17.72 -29.13 11.40
CA LEU A 18 18.12 -27.76 11.73
C LEU A 18 18.75 -27.76 13.13
N ALA A 19 20.04 -28.08 13.20
CA ALA A 19 20.80 -28.14 14.46
C ALA A 19 20.67 -26.84 15.27
N GLU A 20 20.78 -26.93 16.60
CA GLU A 20 20.64 -25.82 17.57
C GLU A 20 21.55 -24.59 17.33
N ARG A 21 22.46 -24.62 16.34
CA ARG A 21 23.61 -23.69 16.23
C ARG A 21 23.59 -22.67 15.10
N VAL A 22 22.51 -22.54 14.31
CA VAL A 22 22.42 -21.43 13.34
C VAL A 22 21.06 -20.77 13.41
N ASP A 23 20.98 -19.66 14.13
CA ASP A 23 19.82 -18.76 14.04
C ASP A 23 19.61 -18.36 12.57
N GLY A 24 18.39 -18.56 12.07
CA GLY A 24 18.04 -18.24 10.67
C GLY A 24 18.11 -19.41 9.68
N ALA A 25 18.43 -20.63 10.11
CA ALA A 25 18.32 -21.79 9.22
C ALA A 25 16.85 -22.11 8.88
N MET A 26 16.58 -22.48 7.61
CA MET A 26 15.23 -22.63 7.06
C MET A 26 15.10 -23.89 6.22
N VAL A 27 13.91 -24.49 6.25
CA VAL A 27 13.49 -25.54 5.30
C VAL A 27 12.60 -24.88 4.24
N ILE A 28 13.04 -24.93 2.98
CA ILE A 28 12.28 -24.41 1.85
C ILE A 28 11.60 -25.55 1.10
N VAL A 29 10.28 -25.45 0.95
CA VAL A 29 9.42 -26.44 0.33
C VAL A 29 8.84 -25.89 -0.96
N PHE A 30 9.17 -26.54 -2.08
CA PHE A 30 8.59 -26.23 -3.39
C PHE A 30 7.45 -27.18 -3.75
N HIS A 31 6.32 -26.62 -4.17
CA HIS A 31 5.12 -27.35 -4.57
C HIS A 31 4.52 -26.83 -5.88
N ARG A 32 4.11 -27.76 -6.76
CA ARG A 32 3.53 -27.45 -8.07
C ARG A 32 2.01 -27.32 -8.07
N ASP A 33 1.32 -27.69 -6.99
CA ASP A 33 -0.13 -27.44 -6.89
C ASP A 33 -0.40 -26.03 -6.33
N THR A 34 -1.57 -25.50 -6.66
CA THR A 34 -2.15 -24.26 -6.15
C THR A 34 -2.52 -24.31 -4.67
N SER A 35 -2.41 -25.48 -4.04
CA SER A 35 -2.56 -25.60 -2.58
C SER A 35 -1.56 -26.59 -2.00
N LEU A 36 -0.87 -26.17 -0.93
CA LEU A 36 -0.09 -27.06 -0.08
C LEU A 36 -0.55 -26.82 1.36
N TYR A 37 -1.13 -27.85 1.97
CA TYR A 37 -1.44 -27.84 3.39
C TYR A 37 -0.66 -28.94 4.10
N ILE A 38 0.00 -28.57 5.19
CA ILE A 38 0.69 -29.51 6.06
C ILE A 38 0.12 -29.34 7.47
N ASN A 39 -0.68 -30.32 7.91
CA ASN A 39 -1.36 -30.25 9.20
C ASN A 39 -0.37 -30.06 10.37
N GLY A 40 -0.68 -29.10 11.25
CA GLY A 40 0.06 -28.76 12.46
C GLY A 40 1.34 -27.93 12.28
N LEU A 41 1.75 -27.58 11.05
CA LEU A 41 2.97 -26.77 10.84
C LEU A 41 2.64 -25.33 10.44
N VAL A 42 3.24 -24.35 11.09
CA VAL A 42 3.14 -22.94 10.69
C VAL A 42 4.31 -22.57 9.80
N CYS A 43 4.05 -21.91 8.67
CA CYS A 43 5.10 -21.41 7.79
C CYS A 43 5.49 -19.98 8.14
N LEU A 44 6.76 -19.64 7.94
CA LEU A 44 7.27 -18.28 8.06
C LEU A 44 6.77 -17.42 6.90
N HIS A 45 6.93 -17.93 5.68
CA HIS A 45 6.53 -17.25 4.45
C HIS A 45 5.98 -18.24 3.45
N THR A 46 5.03 -17.75 2.66
CA THR A 46 4.54 -18.43 1.47
C THR A 46 4.60 -17.46 0.30
N VAL A 47 5.20 -17.90 -0.79
CA VAL A 47 5.18 -17.18 -2.07
C VAL A 47 4.46 -18.05 -3.08
N SER A 48 3.49 -17.49 -3.78
CA SER A 48 2.80 -18.18 -4.88
C SER A 48 3.03 -17.43 -6.19
N SER A 49 3.38 -18.18 -7.24
CA SER A 49 3.48 -17.64 -8.60
C SER A 49 2.86 -18.60 -9.61
N PRO A 50 1.51 -18.69 -9.65
CA PRO A 50 0.80 -19.68 -10.45
C PRO A 50 0.91 -19.44 -11.96
N SER A 51 1.37 -18.26 -12.38
CA SER A 51 1.54 -17.86 -13.78
C SER A 51 2.98 -17.95 -14.27
N SER A 52 3.95 -18.24 -13.40
CA SER A 52 5.35 -18.39 -13.82
C SER A 52 5.52 -19.70 -14.58
N ALA A 53 6.12 -19.62 -15.76
CA ALA A 53 6.53 -20.77 -16.54
C ALA A 53 8.05 -20.80 -16.65
N VAL A 54 8.61 -22.01 -16.58
CA VAL A 54 9.99 -22.28 -16.96
C VAL A 54 9.95 -22.94 -18.33
N SER A 55 10.61 -22.34 -19.31
CA SER A 55 10.81 -22.96 -20.61
C SER A 55 12.18 -23.61 -20.68
N VAL A 56 12.23 -24.80 -21.29
CA VAL A 56 13.46 -25.54 -21.55
C VAL A 56 13.43 -25.94 -23.02
N PRO A 57 14.52 -25.75 -23.80
CA PRO A 57 14.55 -26.27 -25.16
C PRO A 57 14.32 -27.79 -25.17
N ASP A 58 13.50 -28.30 -26.08
CA ASP A 58 13.25 -29.75 -26.23
C ASP A 58 14.43 -30.42 -26.95
N LYS A 59 15.59 -30.43 -26.29
CA LYS A 59 16.78 -31.18 -26.70
C LYS A 59 17.28 -31.98 -25.52
N ASP A 60 17.67 -33.22 -25.77
CA ASP A 60 18.08 -34.19 -24.74
C ASP A 60 19.15 -33.63 -23.78
N GLU A 61 20.16 -32.92 -24.29
CA GLU A 61 21.21 -32.29 -23.46
C GLU A 61 20.66 -31.25 -22.48
N HIS A 62 19.71 -30.42 -22.92
CA HIS A 62 19.07 -29.42 -22.06
C HIS A 62 18.12 -30.07 -21.05
N LEU A 63 17.43 -31.15 -21.46
CA LEU A 63 16.56 -31.92 -20.57
C LEU A 63 17.34 -32.70 -19.50
N ASP A 64 18.53 -33.19 -19.81
CA ASP A 64 19.41 -33.85 -18.83
C ASP A 64 19.86 -32.87 -17.75
N ASN A 65 20.32 -31.68 -18.15
CA ASN A 65 20.72 -30.62 -17.24
C ASN A 65 19.53 -30.15 -16.38
N PHE A 66 18.37 -29.96 -17.00
CA PHE A 66 17.15 -29.56 -16.30
C PHE A 66 16.66 -30.64 -15.33
N ALA A 67 16.60 -31.89 -15.75
CA ALA A 67 16.15 -33.00 -14.89
C ALA A 67 17.09 -33.21 -13.70
N THR A 68 18.40 -33.13 -13.94
CA THR A 68 19.44 -33.22 -12.91
C THR A 68 19.34 -32.08 -11.90
N PHE A 69 19.13 -30.84 -12.37
CA PHE A 69 18.90 -29.68 -11.51
C PHE A 69 17.65 -29.86 -10.64
N ILE A 70 16.54 -30.31 -11.22
CA ILE A 70 15.28 -30.53 -10.50
C ILE A 70 15.38 -31.71 -9.51
N ALA A 71 16.11 -32.76 -9.87
CA ALA A 71 16.36 -33.91 -9.00
C ALA A 71 17.35 -33.58 -7.87
N GLY A 72 18.13 -32.50 -7.99
CA GLY A 72 19.20 -32.14 -7.06
C GLY A 72 20.34 -33.15 -7.04
N PHE A 73 20.47 -33.98 -8.09
CA PHE A 73 21.42 -35.08 -8.17
C PHE A 73 21.84 -35.33 -9.62
N ALA A 74 23.16 -35.33 -9.86
CA ALA A 74 23.75 -35.66 -11.15
C ALA A 74 24.24 -37.12 -11.16
N PRO A 75 23.65 -38.03 -11.96
CA PRO A 75 24.13 -39.40 -12.08
C PRO A 75 25.54 -39.44 -12.69
N GLN A 76 26.37 -40.38 -12.25
CA GLN A 76 27.72 -40.59 -12.80
C GLN A 76 27.64 -41.47 -14.07
N GLN A 77 28.39 -41.12 -15.11
CA GLN A 77 28.27 -41.75 -16.44
C GLN A 77 28.58 -43.26 -16.40
N THR A 78 27.52 -44.09 -16.34
CA THR A 78 27.55 -45.56 -16.46
C THR A 78 26.35 -46.03 -17.28
N ASP A 79 26.48 -47.15 -18.00
CA ASP A 79 25.47 -47.63 -18.95
C ASP A 79 24.08 -47.90 -18.33
N SER A 80 24.03 -48.33 -17.06
CA SER A 80 22.76 -48.54 -16.33
C SER A 80 22.00 -47.23 -16.02
N GLN A 81 22.69 -46.10 -16.04
CA GLN A 81 22.14 -44.79 -15.66
C GLN A 81 21.71 -43.95 -16.87
N ASN A 82 22.15 -44.30 -18.09
CA ASN A 82 21.60 -43.75 -19.34
C ASN A 82 20.09 -44.07 -19.50
N ALA A 83 19.66 -45.25 -19.03
CA ALA A 83 18.23 -45.59 -18.98
C ALA A 83 17.44 -44.69 -17.99
N THR A 84 18.10 -44.22 -16.92
CA THR A 84 17.50 -43.31 -15.94
C THR A 84 17.30 -41.92 -16.52
N LEU A 85 18.33 -41.36 -17.18
CA LEU A 85 18.23 -40.08 -17.88
C LEU A 85 17.17 -40.13 -18.99
N GLN A 86 17.13 -41.21 -19.77
CA GLN A 86 16.08 -41.42 -20.77
C GLN A 86 14.67 -41.44 -20.15
N GLY A 87 14.51 -42.13 -19.02
CA GLY A 87 13.26 -42.11 -18.26
C GLY A 87 12.87 -40.71 -17.80
N TRP A 88 13.83 -39.92 -17.32
CA TRP A 88 13.60 -38.54 -16.88
C TRP A 88 13.21 -37.62 -18.03
N ARG A 89 13.86 -37.73 -19.20
CA ARG A 89 13.46 -36.98 -20.42
C ARG A 89 12.02 -37.28 -20.81
N ASN A 90 11.62 -38.56 -20.77
CA ASN A 90 10.24 -38.96 -21.07
C ASN A 90 9.25 -38.35 -20.08
N VAL A 91 9.58 -38.32 -18.78
CA VAL A 91 8.77 -37.66 -17.75
C VAL A 91 8.68 -36.14 -17.99
N CYS A 92 9.78 -35.48 -18.36
CA CYS A 92 9.78 -34.06 -18.72
C CYS A 92 8.84 -33.77 -19.90
N ARG A 93 8.88 -34.58 -20.96
CA ARG A 93 7.98 -34.44 -22.11
C ARG A 93 6.52 -34.76 -21.78
N ALA A 94 6.27 -35.69 -20.87
CA ALA A 94 4.92 -36.04 -20.45
C ALA A 94 4.28 -34.99 -19.51
N LEU A 95 5.08 -34.28 -18.72
CA LEU A 95 4.62 -33.30 -17.74
C LEU A 95 4.59 -31.85 -18.23
N CYS A 96 4.98 -31.58 -19.48
CA CYS A 96 4.93 -30.22 -20.04
C CYS A 96 3.49 -29.78 -20.36
N ASP A 97 3.27 -28.46 -20.35
CA ASP A 97 1.99 -27.85 -20.69
C ASP A 97 1.78 -27.89 -22.22
N GLN A 98 0.93 -28.82 -22.68
CA GLN A 98 0.72 -29.09 -24.10
C GLN A 98 -0.01 -27.96 -24.86
N GLU A 99 -0.73 -27.07 -24.16
CA GLU A 99 -1.43 -25.94 -24.80
C GLU A 99 -0.49 -24.76 -25.10
N LYS A 100 0.62 -24.65 -24.37
CA LYS A 100 1.64 -23.58 -24.56
C LYS A 100 2.85 -24.03 -25.36
N THR A 101 2.93 -25.31 -25.73
CA THR A 101 4.00 -25.84 -26.57
C THR A 101 3.82 -25.42 -28.02
N HIS A 102 4.47 -24.32 -28.38
CA HIS A 102 4.83 -24.01 -29.76
C HIS A 102 6.35 -23.86 -29.87
N THR A 103 6.91 -24.31 -30.99
CA THR A 103 8.31 -24.09 -31.42
C THR A 103 9.41 -24.59 -30.45
N GLY A 104 9.73 -25.90 -30.47
CA GLY A 104 11.03 -26.42 -30.01
C GLY A 104 11.38 -26.30 -28.52
N HIS A 105 10.43 -25.90 -27.67
CA HIS A 105 10.60 -25.74 -26.23
C HIS A 105 9.49 -26.48 -25.47
N LEU A 106 9.86 -27.08 -24.34
CA LEU A 106 8.93 -27.60 -23.33
C LEU A 106 8.67 -26.52 -22.29
N PHE A 107 7.40 -26.27 -21.98
CA PHE A 107 6.99 -25.34 -20.93
C PHE A 107 6.55 -26.12 -19.69
N PHE A 108 7.13 -25.79 -18.55
CA PHE A 108 6.77 -26.33 -17.24
C PHE A 108 6.18 -25.21 -16.40
N GLY A 109 5.11 -25.48 -15.66
CA GLY A 109 4.73 -24.59 -14.56
C GLY A 109 5.88 -24.51 -13.55
N ALA A 110 6.28 -23.29 -13.19
CA ALA A 110 7.11 -23.09 -11.99
C ALA A 110 6.38 -23.69 -10.77
N PRO A 111 7.08 -24.02 -9.67
CA PRO A 111 6.37 -24.34 -8.43
C PRO A 111 5.39 -23.21 -8.11
N ASN A 112 4.09 -23.55 -8.15
CA ASN A 112 3.01 -22.62 -7.85
C ASN A 112 3.12 -22.06 -6.43
N ILE A 113 3.76 -22.80 -5.51
CA ILE A 113 3.96 -22.41 -4.12
C ILE A 113 5.39 -22.73 -3.66
N MET A 114 6.01 -21.76 -3.01
CA MET A 114 7.21 -21.90 -2.18
C MET A 114 6.86 -21.57 -0.74
N MET A 115 7.13 -22.48 0.20
CA MET A 115 6.90 -22.28 1.63
C MET A 115 8.21 -22.36 2.39
N ALA A 116 8.39 -21.48 3.36
CA ALA A 116 9.53 -21.48 4.26
C ALA A 116 9.10 -21.89 5.67
N PHE A 117 9.85 -22.81 6.28
CA PHE A 117 9.67 -23.24 7.66
C PHE A 117 10.95 -23.02 8.45
N THR A 118 10.81 -22.70 9.73
CA THR A 118 11.91 -22.60 10.70
C THR A 118 11.73 -23.65 11.79
N ARG A 119 12.67 -23.76 12.74
CA ARG A 119 12.50 -24.61 13.94
C ARG A 119 11.21 -24.33 14.72
N HIS A 120 10.63 -23.13 14.57
CA HIS A 120 9.41 -22.72 15.25
C HIS A 120 8.12 -23.17 14.54
N ALA A 121 8.22 -23.91 13.42
CA ALA A 121 7.04 -24.36 12.68
C ALA A 121 6.07 -25.23 13.51
N THR A 122 6.53 -25.84 14.61
CA THR A 122 5.75 -26.74 15.47
C THR A 122 5.14 -26.07 16.71
N THR A 123 5.33 -24.76 16.92
CA THR A 123 4.92 -24.05 18.16
C THR A 123 3.44 -23.68 18.21
N LEU A 124 2.62 -24.06 17.22
CA LEU A 124 1.17 -23.81 17.23
C LEU A 124 0.46 -24.41 18.46
N GLY A 125 0.96 -25.54 18.95
CA GLY A 125 0.41 -26.19 20.16
C GLY A 125 0.47 -25.29 21.40
N GLU A 126 1.50 -24.45 21.51
CA GLU A 126 1.69 -23.51 22.62
C GLU A 126 0.61 -22.43 22.58
N LEU A 127 0.38 -21.81 21.41
CA LEU A 127 -0.67 -20.79 21.25
C LEU A 127 -2.06 -21.35 21.50
N THR A 128 -2.36 -22.53 20.96
CA THR A 128 -3.70 -23.14 21.01
C THR A 128 -4.05 -23.70 22.39
N ALA A 129 -3.07 -23.88 23.28
CA ALA A 129 -3.30 -24.16 24.70
C ALA A 129 -3.85 -22.93 25.45
N GLU A 130 -3.58 -21.72 24.95
CA GLU A 130 -3.95 -20.47 25.61
C GLU A 130 -5.06 -19.70 24.92
N VAL A 131 -5.25 -19.91 23.61
CA VAL A 131 -6.27 -19.24 22.80
C VAL A 131 -7.10 -20.29 22.05
N PRO A 132 -8.44 -20.27 22.20
CA PRO A 132 -9.30 -21.27 21.56
C PRO A 132 -9.14 -21.33 20.05
N LEU A 133 -9.01 -22.54 19.51
CA LEU A 133 -9.19 -22.78 18.07
C LEU A 133 -10.66 -22.59 17.71
N ALA A 134 -10.90 -21.90 16.60
CA ALA A 134 -12.24 -21.72 16.09
C ALA A 134 -12.57 -22.80 15.06
N GLU A 135 -13.58 -23.61 15.37
CA GLU A 135 -14.10 -24.61 14.45
C GLU A 135 -15.05 -23.98 13.40
N GLY A 136 -15.06 -24.52 12.18
CA GLY A 136 -16.11 -24.26 11.20
C GLY A 136 -16.15 -22.86 10.56
N ILE A 137 -15.04 -22.10 10.58
CA ILE A 137 -15.02 -20.71 10.08
C ILE A 137 -15.32 -20.63 8.58
N ARG A 138 -16.25 -19.72 8.25
CA ARG A 138 -16.64 -19.37 6.89
C ARG A 138 -16.25 -17.92 6.60
N VAL A 139 -15.06 -17.68 6.07
CA VAL A 139 -14.77 -16.44 5.32
C VAL A 139 -15.52 -16.56 4.01
N LYS A 140 -16.32 -15.54 3.67
CA LYS A 140 -17.44 -15.61 2.72
C LYS A 140 -17.14 -16.59 1.57
N ARG A 141 -17.61 -17.83 1.78
CA ARG A 141 -17.78 -18.91 0.80
C ARG A 141 -16.55 -19.68 0.29
N ARG A 142 -15.35 -19.48 0.84
CA ARG A 142 -14.27 -20.46 0.66
C ARG A 142 -14.11 -21.29 1.93
N ARG A 143 -14.35 -22.59 1.84
CA ARG A 143 -13.83 -23.52 2.85
C ARG A 143 -12.32 -23.58 2.61
N HIS A 144 -11.55 -23.03 3.54
CA HIS A 144 -10.14 -23.36 3.65
C HIS A 144 -10.00 -24.35 4.81
N PRO A 145 -10.14 -25.68 4.59
CA PRO A 145 -9.98 -26.68 5.64
C PRO A 145 -8.53 -26.78 6.18
N THR A 146 -7.70 -25.75 5.94
CA THR A 146 -6.25 -25.77 5.96
C THR A 146 -5.62 -24.53 6.62
N ALA A 147 -6.44 -23.62 7.19
CA ALA A 147 -5.97 -22.45 7.93
C ALA A 147 -6.08 -22.72 9.44
N PHE A 148 -5.08 -22.34 10.23
CA PHE A 148 -5.19 -22.36 11.69
C PHE A 148 -5.84 -21.06 12.13
N VAL A 149 -7.00 -21.16 12.76
CA VAL A 149 -7.71 -19.96 13.19
C VAL A 149 -7.96 -20.03 14.68
N VAL A 150 -7.41 -19.05 15.38
CA VAL A 150 -7.62 -18.85 16.81
C VAL A 150 -8.62 -17.71 16.99
N ARG A 151 -9.53 -17.84 17.95
CA ARG A 151 -10.54 -16.82 18.26
C ARG A 151 -10.34 -16.32 19.69
N PRO A 152 -9.56 -15.25 19.88
CA PRO A 152 -9.49 -14.59 21.19
C PRO A 152 -10.87 -14.07 21.58
N THR A 153 -11.23 -14.25 22.84
CA THR A 153 -12.49 -13.80 23.47
C THR A 153 -12.28 -12.63 24.42
N GLU A 154 -11.03 -12.32 24.73
CA GLU A 154 -10.61 -11.25 25.62
C GLU A 154 -9.30 -10.63 25.14
N LEU A 155 -9.02 -9.41 25.60
CA LEU A 155 -7.87 -8.61 25.16
C LEU A 155 -6.52 -9.29 25.48
N SER A 156 -6.42 -9.96 26.62
CA SER A 156 -5.23 -10.72 27.04
C SER A 156 -4.87 -11.82 26.04
N GLN A 157 -5.86 -12.49 25.44
CA GLN A 157 -5.65 -13.53 24.42
C GLN A 157 -5.14 -12.94 23.10
N VAL A 158 -5.56 -11.73 22.74
CA VAL A 158 -4.98 -11.00 21.60
C VAL A 158 -3.51 -10.70 21.86
N GLN A 159 -3.15 -10.24 23.06
CA GLN A 159 -1.75 -10.02 23.44
C GLN A 159 -0.93 -11.30 23.37
N LYS A 160 -1.48 -12.45 23.77
CA LYS A 160 -0.82 -13.76 23.66
C LYS A 160 -0.54 -14.14 22.21
N CYS A 161 -1.50 -13.95 21.29
CA CYS A 161 -1.25 -14.15 19.86
C CYS A 161 -0.07 -13.33 19.35
N VAL A 162 -0.02 -12.04 19.71
CA VAL A 162 1.06 -11.14 19.30
C VAL A 162 2.41 -11.52 19.92
N ARG A 163 2.45 -11.83 21.22
CA ARG A 163 3.69 -12.26 21.90
C ARG A 163 4.23 -13.56 21.33
N TRP A 164 3.37 -14.54 21.06
CA TRP A 164 3.73 -15.79 20.39
C TRP A 164 4.35 -15.53 19.00
N SER A 165 3.75 -14.61 18.24
CA SER A 165 4.27 -14.19 16.93
C SER A 165 5.65 -13.55 17.03
N LEU A 166 5.86 -12.65 18.01
CA LEU A 166 7.14 -12.00 18.27
C LEU A 166 8.23 -12.98 18.72
N GLU A 167 7.90 -13.87 19.65
CA GLU A 167 8.82 -14.86 20.21
C GLU A 167 9.34 -15.83 19.14
N HIS A 168 8.44 -16.28 18.25
CA HIS A 168 8.78 -17.26 17.22
C HIS A 168 9.08 -16.67 15.85
N LYS A 169 8.97 -15.34 15.71
CA LYS A 169 9.15 -14.59 14.46
C LYS A 169 8.23 -15.11 13.34
N LEU A 170 6.97 -15.43 13.67
CA LEU A 170 5.96 -15.94 12.73
C LEU A 170 4.92 -14.85 12.46
N SER A 171 4.38 -14.77 11.24
CA SER A 171 3.37 -13.77 10.89
C SER A 171 1.94 -14.21 11.25
N LEU A 172 1.08 -13.23 11.47
CA LEU A 172 -0.35 -13.37 11.74
C LEU A 172 -1.18 -12.75 10.61
N ALA A 173 -2.32 -13.38 10.32
CA ALA A 173 -3.40 -12.75 9.56
C ALA A 173 -4.54 -12.36 10.50
N ILE A 174 -5.19 -11.23 10.29
CA ILE A 174 -6.31 -10.77 11.13
C ILE A 174 -7.62 -10.90 10.37
N ILE A 175 -8.62 -11.50 11.01
CA ILE A 175 -9.97 -11.65 10.46
C ILE A 175 -10.90 -10.74 11.26
N GLY A 176 -11.42 -9.71 10.60
CA GLY A 176 -12.60 -8.97 11.06
C GLY A 176 -13.87 -9.59 10.45
N GLY A 177 -14.41 -8.97 9.40
CA GLY A 177 -15.62 -9.47 8.72
C GLY A 177 -15.44 -10.67 7.77
N GLY A 178 -14.22 -11.18 7.56
CA GLY A 178 -14.00 -12.35 6.69
C GLY A 178 -14.35 -12.13 5.21
N HIS A 179 -14.02 -10.94 4.67
CA HIS A 179 -14.30 -10.55 3.29
C HIS A 179 -13.07 -10.49 2.38
N SER A 180 -11.86 -10.61 2.94
CA SER A 180 -10.61 -10.66 2.17
C SER A 180 -10.18 -12.11 1.97
N GLY A 181 -9.76 -12.48 0.74
CA GLY A 181 -9.14 -13.78 0.49
C GLY A 181 -7.77 -13.94 1.17
N ASN A 182 -7.17 -12.84 1.63
CA ASN A 182 -5.83 -12.81 2.23
C ASN A 182 -5.84 -13.22 3.71
N CYS A 183 -7.01 -13.17 4.37
CA CYS A 183 -7.12 -13.45 5.80
C CYS A 183 -7.15 -14.95 6.14
N LEU A 184 -7.19 -15.83 5.14
CA LEU A 184 -7.03 -17.28 5.31
C LEU A 184 -5.99 -17.77 4.32
N GLN A 185 -4.83 -18.17 4.85
CA GLN A 185 -3.75 -18.76 4.06
C GLN A 185 -3.38 -20.12 4.66
N PRO A 186 -3.05 -21.12 3.83
CA PRO A 186 -2.58 -22.41 4.33
C PRO A 186 -1.37 -22.22 5.25
N ASN A 187 -1.35 -22.95 6.36
CA ASN A 187 -0.21 -22.97 7.28
C ASN A 187 0.13 -21.61 7.94
N ILE A 188 -0.80 -20.65 7.92
CA ILE A 188 -0.69 -19.36 8.63
C ILE A 188 -1.69 -19.33 9.78
N VAL A 189 -1.32 -18.67 10.86
CA VAL A 189 -2.22 -18.43 12.00
C VAL A 189 -3.04 -17.19 11.72
N SER A 190 -4.36 -17.37 11.69
CA SER A 190 -5.33 -16.28 11.56
C SER A 190 -5.98 -16.01 12.91
N VAL A 191 -6.09 -14.74 13.28
CA VAL A 191 -6.73 -14.29 14.52
C VAL A 191 -8.12 -13.77 14.18
N ASP A 192 -9.14 -14.52 14.59
CA ASP A 192 -10.55 -14.19 14.37
C ASP A 192 -11.09 -13.31 15.48
N MET A 193 -11.39 -12.06 15.12
CA MET A 193 -11.89 -11.04 16.04
C MET A 193 -13.41 -11.12 16.26
N ALA A 194 -14.09 -12.13 15.73
CA ALA A 194 -15.56 -12.26 15.80
C ALA A 194 -16.13 -12.23 17.23
N ALA A 195 -15.37 -12.56 18.27
CA ALA A 195 -15.84 -12.45 19.66
C ALA A 195 -15.86 -10.99 20.20
N PHE A 196 -15.23 -10.05 19.49
CA PHE A 196 -15.28 -8.62 19.78
C PHE A 196 -16.42 -7.99 18.96
N ASP A 197 -17.66 -8.42 19.20
CA ASP A 197 -18.88 -8.07 18.45
C ASP A 197 -19.82 -7.08 19.18
N ASN A 198 -19.33 -6.49 20.27
CA ASN A 198 -20.08 -5.48 21.01
C ASN A 198 -20.16 -4.16 20.23
N VAL A 199 -21.33 -3.52 20.36
CA VAL A 199 -21.58 -2.18 19.82
C VAL A 199 -22.38 -1.41 20.87
N ASP A 200 -21.84 -0.27 21.28
CA ASP A 200 -22.39 0.59 22.31
C ASP A 200 -22.65 1.99 21.75
N VAL A 201 -23.79 2.57 22.13
CA VAL A 201 -24.22 3.90 21.69
C VAL A 201 -24.05 4.87 22.85
N LEU A 202 -23.30 5.95 22.62
CA LEU A 202 -23.00 6.95 23.63
C LEU A 202 -23.50 8.32 23.18
N ARG A 203 -24.30 8.96 24.02
CA ARG A 203 -24.68 10.36 23.86
C ARG A 203 -23.81 11.16 24.82
N MET A 204 -22.94 12.00 24.24
CA MET A 204 -22.11 12.89 25.05
C MET A 204 -22.99 14.05 25.52
N GLU A 205 -23.11 14.21 26.82
CA GLU A 205 -23.64 15.42 27.45
C GLU A 205 -22.51 16.01 28.28
N GLU A 206 -21.99 17.16 27.85
CA GLU A 206 -20.90 17.85 28.56
C GLU A 206 -21.43 19.21 29.00
N ASN A 207 -21.45 19.47 30.31
CA ASN A 207 -21.89 20.74 30.89
C ASN A 207 -23.32 21.21 30.50
N GLY A 208 -24.21 20.27 30.16
CA GLY A 208 -25.57 20.57 29.70
C GLY A 208 -25.70 20.89 28.21
N GLU A 209 -24.59 20.86 27.45
CA GLU A 209 -24.59 20.89 25.98
C GLU A 209 -24.50 19.47 25.41
N VAL A 210 -25.28 19.20 24.36
CA VAL A 210 -25.30 17.90 23.67
C VAL A 210 -24.08 17.83 22.75
N GLY A 211 -23.06 17.08 23.18
CA GLY A 211 -21.88 16.76 22.38
C GLY A 211 -22.19 15.77 21.25
N PRO A 212 -21.22 15.48 20.36
CA PRO A 212 -21.42 14.54 19.26
C PRO A 212 -21.71 13.14 19.81
N SER A 213 -22.75 12.50 19.27
CA SER A 213 -23.03 11.08 19.59
C SER A 213 -21.93 10.18 19.02
N LEU A 214 -21.55 9.15 19.77
CA LEU A 214 -20.50 8.20 19.42
C LEU A 214 -21.07 6.78 19.35
N ILE A 215 -20.49 5.97 18.46
CA ILE A 215 -20.71 4.53 18.41
C ILE A 215 -19.38 3.84 18.67
N VAL A 216 -19.28 3.06 19.75
CA VAL A 216 -18.13 2.20 19.99
C VAL A 216 -18.44 0.84 19.40
N ALA A 217 -17.62 0.35 18.47
CA ALA A 217 -17.82 -0.91 17.79
C ALA A 217 -16.58 -1.79 17.89
N GLY A 218 -16.76 -3.04 18.32
CA GLY A 218 -15.70 -4.05 18.34
C GLY A 218 -15.28 -4.46 16.92
N ALA A 219 -14.04 -4.92 16.77
CA ALA A 219 -13.46 -5.28 15.48
C ALA A 219 -14.10 -6.52 14.81
N GLY A 220 -14.83 -7.33 15.57
CA GLY A 220 -15.67 -8.43 15.07
C GLY A 220 -17.00 -7.98 14.48
N CYS A 221 -17.41 -6.72 14.69
CA CYS A 221 -18.70 -6.22 14.26
C CYS A 221 -18.80 -6.13 12.73
N ARG A 222 -19.99 -6.48 12.23
CA ARG A 222 -20.39 -6.30 10.83
C ARG A 222 -21.21 -5.03 10.65
N SER A 223 -21.22 -4.48 9.45
CA SER A 223 -21.93 -3.24 9.12
C SER A 223 -23.41 -3.30 9.53
N ASP A 224 -24.09 -4.41 9.23
CA ASP A 224 -25.52 -4.56 9.55
C ASP A 224 -25.79 -4.48 11.06
N THR A 225 -24.92 -5.08 11.87
CA THR A 225 -25.03 -5.11 13.32
C THR A 225 -24.84 -3.71 13.91
N ILE A 226 -23.85 -2.97 13.40
CA ILE A 226 -23.60 -1.59 13.81
C ILE A 226 -24.78 -0.68 13.41
N ILE A 227 -25.23 -0.75 12.15
CA ILE A 227 -26.33 0.08 11.64
C ILE A 227 -27.63 -0.22 12.39
N LYS A 228 -28.00 -1.49 12.62
CA LYS A 228 -29.21 -1.85 13.38
C LYS A 228 -29.23 -1.22 14.77
N LYS A 229 -28.12 -1.31 15.51
CA LYS A 229 -28.01 -0.74 16.86
C LYS A 229 -28.00 0.79 16.84
N ALA A 230 -27.29 1.41 15.90
CA ALA A 230 -27.27 2.87 15.74
C ALA A 230 -28.68 3.40 15.41
N MET A 231 -29.39 2.75 14.46
CA MET A 231 -30.73 3.16 14.04
C MET A 231 -31.75 3.05 15.16
N ALA A 232 -31.66 2.03 16.02
CA ALA A 232 -32.52 1.91 17.20
C ALA A 232 -32.38 3.11 18.16
N ALA A 233 -31.25 3.84 18.11
CA ALA A 233 -31.01 5.07 18.86
C ALA A 233 -31.25 6.36 18.05
N GLY A 234 -31.81 6.27 16.83
CA GLY A 234 -32.02 7.40 15.92
C GLY A 234 -30.75 7.89 15.23
N LEU A 235 -29.71 7.05 15.15
CA LEU A 235 -28.39 7.39 14.62
C LEU A 235 -27.97 6.49 13.46
N THR A 236 -26.87 6.84 12.81
CA THR A 236 -26.16 6.06 11.79
C THR A 236 -24.66 6.36 11.81
N VAL A 237 -23.88 5.55 11.09
CA VAL A 237 -22.45 5.73 10.84
C VAL A 237 -22.20 5.48 9.34
N PRO A 238 -21.36 6.28 8.65
CA PRO A 238 -20.96 5.94 7.29
C PRO A 238 -20.18 4.62 7.31
N LEU A 239 -20.74 3.59 6.68
CA LEU A 239 -20.15 2.25 6.58
C LEU A 239 -20.31 1.74 5.14
N GLY A 240 -19.72 0.57 4.86
CA GLY A 240 -19.78 -0.03 3.52
C GLY A 240 -21.17 -0.48 3.09
N SER A 241 -21.40 -0.52 1.78
CA SER A 241 -22.69 -0.90 1.18
C SER A 241 -23.11 -2.36 1.41
N ARG A 242 -22.22 -3.23 1.91
CA ARG A 242 -22.54 -4.66 2.13
C ARG A 242 -22.75 -4.94 3.63
N PRO A 243 -23.88 -5.57 4.01
CA PRO A 243 -24.23 -5.79 5.41
C PRO A 243 -23.23 -6.69 6.15
N SER A 244 -22.68 -7.70 5.46
CA SER A 244 -21.81 -8.71 6.07
C SER A 244 -20.35 -8.29 6.26
N VAL A 245 -19.96 -7.10 5.78
CA VAL A 245 -18.56 -6.63 5.85
C VAL A 245 -18.25 -6.12 7.25
N GLY A 246 -17.00 -6.30 7.71
CA GLY A 246 -16.54 -5.87 9.05
C GLY A 246 -15.28 -5.00 9.01
N ALA A 247 -14.52 -4.99 10.11
CA ALA A 247 -13.43 -4.04 10.39
C ALA A 247 -12.40 -3.80 9.29
N GLY A 248 -12.06 -4.84 8.51
CA GLY A 248 -11.13 -4.69 7.39
C GLY A 248 -11.53 -3.57 6.42
N LEU A 249 -12.82 -3.36 6.18
CA LEU A 249 -13.28 -2.32 5.24
C LEU A 249 -13.18 -0.92 5.85
N TRP A 250 -13.73 -0.70 7.04
CA TRP A 250 -13.83 0.64 7.63
C TRP A 250 -12.50 1.14 8.20
N LEU A 251 -11.50 0.27 8.40
CA LEU A 251 -10.10 0.65 8.62
C LEU A 251 -9.33 0.96 7.33
N GLN A 252 -9.86 0.61 6.16
CA GLN A 252 -9.20 0.78 4.85
C GLN A 252 -9.84 1.87 3.98
N GLY A 253 -10.68 2.72 4.56
CA GLY A 253 -11.52 3.67 3.82
C GLY A 253 -12.97 3.41 4.14
N GLY A 254 -13.59 2.49 3.40
CA GLY A 254 -15.00 2.14 3.54
C GLY A 254 -15.90 3.05 2.72
N ILE A 255 -16.08 2.64 1.47
CA ILE A 255 -16.99 3.27 0.51
C ILE A 255 -18.39 2.67 0.69
N GLY A 256 -19.39 3.52 0.86
CA GLY A 256 -20.79 3.13 0.91
C GLY A 256 -21.76 4.29 0.65
N HIS A 257 -23.06 4.05 0.90
CA HIS A 257 -24.14 4.96 0.50
C HIS A 257 -24.06 6.37 1.11
N LEU A 258 -23.45 6.50 2.29
CA LEU A 258 -23.27 7.81 2.95
C LEU A 258 -21.92 8.46 2.65
N SER A 259 -21.06 7.84 1.83
CA SER A 259 -19.71 8.36 1.60
C SER A 259 -19.70 9.75 0.96
N ARG A 260 -20.60 10.01 0.01
CA ARG A 260 -20.75 11.35 -0.60
C ARG A 260 -21.25 12.41 0.38
N LEU A 261 -22.04 12.03 1.39
CA LEU A 261 -22.62 12.96 2.36
C LEU A 261 -21.67 13.25 3.55
N HIS A 262 -20.99 12.22 4.07
CA HIS A 262 -20.24 12.30 5.33
C HIS A 262 -18.75 11.92 5.22
N GLY A 263 -18.27 11.55 4.03
CA GLY A 263 -16.92 11.02 3.84
C GLY A 263 -16.87 9.51 4.03
N LEU A 264 -15.68 8.93 3.89
CA LEU A 264 -15.47 7.49 4.02
C LEU A 264 -15.72 7.01 5.45
N ALA A 265 -15.98 5.71 5.65
CA ALA A 265 -16.19 5.16 6.98
C ALA A 265 -15.04 5.47 7.94
N CYS A 266 -13.80 5.41 7.43
CA CYS A 266 -12.61 5.72 8.18
C CYS A 266 -12.58 7.18 8.65
N ASP A 267 -13.19 8.12 7.91
CA ASP A 267 -13.19 9.54 8.26
C ASP A 267 -13.96 9.81 9.56
N ALA A 268 -14.96 8.97 9.85
CA ALA A 268 -15.74 9.01 11.09
C ALA A 268 -15.03 8.39 12.30
N ILE A 269 -13.89 7.70 12.12
CA ILE A 269 -13.12 7.16 13.25
C ILE A 269 -12.45 8.31 14.00
N VAL A 270 -12.70 8.37 15.32
CA VAL A 270 -12.14 9.37 16.24
C VAL A 270 -11.26 8.75 17.33
N GLY A 271 -11.34 7.44 17.55
CA GLY A 271 -10.49 6.73 18.50
C GLY A 271 -10.52 5.22 18.32
N ALA A 272 -9.59 4.51 18.97
CA ALA A 272 -9.46 3.06 18.89
C ALA A 272 -8.75 2.45 20.10
N VAL A 273 -9.03 1.16 20.34
CA VAL A 273 -8.26 0.30 21.24
C VAL A 273 -7.62 -0.82 20.42
N MET A 274 -6.30 -1.00 20.54
CA MET A 274 -5.56 -2.00 19.76
C MET A 274 -4.41 -2.62 20.55
N VAL A 275 -3.91 -3.76 20.08
CA VAL A 275 -2.66 -4.36 20.57
C VAL A 275 -1.53 -4.03 19.60
N SER A 276 -0.46 -3.41 20.11
CA SER A 276 0.77 -3.14 19.36
C SER A 276 1.44 -4.44 18.95
N VAL A 277 1.81 -4.56 17.68
CA VAL A 277 2.61 -5.70 17.19
C VAL A 277 4.12 -5.46 17.30
N GLU A 278 4.55 -4.30 17.79
CA GLU A 278 5.93 -4.05 18.21
C GLU A 278 6.19 -4.64 19.60
N SER A 279 5.28 -4.44 20.56
CA SER A 279 5.52 -4.73 21.98
C SER A 279 4.51 -5.70 22.61
N GLY A 280 3.37 -5.97 21.99
CA GLY A 280 2.26 -6.70 22.59
C GLY A 280 1.51 -5.92 23.69
N GLN A 281 1.75 -4.61 23.83
CA GLN A 281 1.02 -3.74 24.75
C GLN A 281 -0.33 -3.31 24.19
N VAL A 282 -1.27 -3.00 25.08
CA VAL A 282 -2.57 -2.43 24.71
C VAL A 282 -2.41 -0.91 24.56
N LEU A 283 -2.86 -0.40 23.43
CA LEU A 283 -2.86 1.02 23.11
C LEU A 283 -4.28 1.57 23.10
N VAL A 284 -4.45 2.76 23.68
CA VAL A 284 -5.63 3.63 23.49
C VAL A 284 -5.19 4.82 22.66
N ILE A 285 -5.87 5.07 21.56
CA ILE A 285 -5.50 6.07 20.56
C ILE A 285 -6.69 6.98 20.29
N GLY A 286 -6.48 8.30 20.31
CA GLY A 286 -7.54 9.27 20.03
C GLY A 286 -8.66 9.27 21.08
N THR A 287 -9.86 9.66 20.68
CA THR A 287 -10.99 9.84 21.59
C THR A 287 -11.66 8.50 21.91
N VAL A 288 -11.30 7.92 23.05
CA VAL A 288 -11.94 6.72 23.61
C VAL A 288 -12.61 7.07 24.94
N PRO A 289 -13.92 6.86 25.11
CA PRO A 289 -14.62 7.12 26.37
C PRO A 289 -14.01 6.31 27.53
N SER A 290 -13.93 6.89 28.72
CA SER A 290 -13.25 6.31 29.89
C SER A 290 -13.72 4.89 30.23
N GLN A 291 -15.03 4.62 30.15
CA GLN A 291 -15.63 3.30 30.38
C GLN A 291 -15.23 2.22 29.35
N HIS A 292 -14.65 2.61 28.20
CA HIS A 292 -14.14 1.73 27.16
C HIS A 292 -12.61 1.70 27.10
N GLN A 293 -11.91 2.39 28.01
CA GLN A 293 -10.45 2.33 28.13
C GLN A 293 -10.05 1.15 29.02
N PRO A 294 -9.23 0.20 28.53
CA PRO A 294 -8.69 -0.87 29.37
C PRO A 294 -7.73 -0.30 30.43
N ASN A 295 -7.75 -0.87 31.64
CA ASN A 295 -6.95 -0.37 32.77
C ASN A 295 -5.44 -0.33 32.51
N ASP A 296 -4.89 -1.33 31.81
CA ASP A 296 -3.46 -1.45 31.51
C ASP A 296 -3.09 -0.86 30.14
N ALA A 297 -3.98 -0.09 29.52
CA ALA A 297 -3.72 0.52 28.23
C ALA A 297 -2.82 1.76 28.37
N ILE A 298 -1.90 1.91 27.43
CA ILE A 298 -1.03 3.08 27.34
C ILE A 298 -1.47 3.99 26.20
N ARG A 299 -1.25 5.29 26.35
CA ARG A 299 -1.41 6.27 25.28
C ARG A 299 -0.03 6.57 24.71
N PRO A 300 0.28 6.18 23.46
CA PRO A 300 1.60 6.37 22.90
C PRO A 300 1.82 7.82 22.48
N GLU A 301 3.07 8.31 22.54
CA GLU A 301 3.42 9.69 22.14
C GLU A 301 3.06 9.99 20.67
N ASN A 302 3.14 8.98 19.80
CA ASN A 302 2.81 9.08 18.38
C ASN A 302 1.35 8.68 18.06
N GLU A 303 0.43 8.78 19.03
CA GLU A 303 -0.97 8.37 18.82
C GLU A 303 -1.65 9.08 17.63
N ALA A 304 -1.24 10.32 17.31
CA ALA A 304 -1.79 11.05 16.18
C ALA A 304 -1.45 10.37 14.84
N ASP A 305 -0.23 9.85 14.71
CA ASP A 305 0.20 9.07 13.54
C ASP A 305 -0.56 7.75 13.45
N LEU A 306 -0.77 7.07 14.59
CA LEU A 306 -1.51 5.82 14.63
C LEU A 306 -3.00 6.02 14.31
N LEU A 307 -3.63 7.07 14.84
CA LEU A 307 -5.01 7.41 14.49
C LEU A 307 -5.11 7.72 13.00
N TRP A 308 -4.21 8.54 12.47
CA TRP A 308 -4.14 8.83 11.05
C TRP A 308 -3.98 7.56 10.19
N ALA A 309 -3.14 6.63 10.64
CA ALA A 309 -2.86 5.37 9.96
C ALA A 309 -4.07 4.43 9.95
N LEU A 310 -4.78 4.31 11.07
CA LEU A 310 -6.03 3.54 11.20
C LEU A 310 -7.12 4.06 10.27
N LYS A 311 -7.06 5.33 9.86
CA LYS A 311 -7.99 5.95 8.92
C LYS A 311 -7.61 5.66 7.45
N GLY A 312 -7.38 4.39 7.09
CA GLY A 312 -7.21 4.00 5.68
C GLY A 312 -6.17 2.92 5.37
N ALA A 313 -5.27 2.60 6.30
CA ALA A 313 -4.23 1.58 6.05
C ALA A 313 -4.58 0.19 6.59
N GLY A 314 -5.80 0.00 7.10
CA GLY A 314 -6.28 -1.30 7.56
C GLY A 314 -5.53 -1.78 8.79
N THR A 315 -5.30 -3.09 8.83
CA THR A 315 -4.63 -3.77 9.95
C THR A 315 -3.10 -3.72 9.84
N ASN A 316 -2.52 -2.67 9.24
CA ASN A 316 -1.06 -2.62 9.02
C ASN A 316 -0.24 -2.35 10.30
N PHE A 317 -0.85 -1.76 11.33
CA PHE A 317 -0.11 -1.17 12.46
C PHE A 317 -0.42 -1.80 13.83
N GLY A 318 -1.26 -2.84 13.85
CA GLY A 318 -1.56 -3.63 15.04
C GLY A 318 -2.93 -4.30 14.97
N VAL A 319 -3.30 -4.99 16.05
CA VAL A 319 -4.56 -5.73 16.13
C VAL A 319 -5.61 -4.86 16.80
N VAL A 320 -6.47 -4.22 16.00
CA VAL A 320 -7.59 -3.40 16.50
C VAL A 320 -8.62 -4.30 17.17
N THR A 321 -9.08 -3.90 18.35
CA THR A 321 -10.11 -4.61 19.13
C THR A 321 -11.44 -3.86 19.15
N SER A 322 -11.39 -2.53 19.16
CA SER A 322 -12.56 -1.67 18.98
C SER A 322 -12.18 -0.31 18.39
N VAL A 323 -13.16 0.36 17.78
CA VAL A 323 -13.05 1.76 17.39
C VAL A 323 -14.23 2.57 17.90
N VAL A 324 -14.02 3.88 17.92
CA VAL A 324 -15.03 4.87 18.23
C VAL A 324 -15.32 5.66 16.96
N PHE A 325 -16.57 5.61 16.52
CA PHE A 325 -17.08 6.40 15.40
C PHE A 325 -17.83 7.62 15.90
N LYS A 326 -17.65 8.75 15.21
CA LYS A 326 -18.62 9.84 15.22
C LYS A 326 -19.91 9.37 14.54
N ALA A 327 -21.03 9.52 15.21
CA ALA A 327 -22.35 9.17 14.72
C ALA A 327 -23.07 10.37 14.06
N TYR A 328 -24.07 10.07 13.25
CA TYR A 328 -24.93 11.03 12.54
C TYR A 328 -26.40 10.68 12.75
N PRO A 329 -27.35 11.59 12.51
CA PRO A 329 -28.78 11.26 12.53
C PRO A 329 -29.13 10.13 11.56
N ALA A 330 -30.07 9.26 11.95
CA ALA A 330 -30.56 8.19 11.08
C ALA A 330 -31.16 8.74 9.77
N MET A 331 -31.06 7.95 8.70
CA MET A 331 -31.43 8.36 7.34
C MET A 331 -32.51 7.45 6.75
N VAL A 332 -33.31 8.01 5.86
CA VAL A 332 -34.20 7.32 4.92
C VAL A 332 -33.70 7.54 3.49
N TYR A 333 -33.95 6.56 2.62
CA TYR A 333 -33.39 6.50 1.28
C TYR A 333 -34.49 6.28 0.25
N SER A 334 -34.48 7.09 -0.81
CA SER A 334 -35.19 6.80 -2.05
C SER A 334 -34.22 6.09 -3.00
N VAL A 335 -34.53 4.85 -3.38
CA VAL A 335 -33.72 4.02 -4.28
C VAL A 335 -34.47 3.81 -5.58
N ARG A 336 -33.86 4.19 -6.69
CA ARG A 336 -34.43 4.12 -8.04
C ARG A 336 -33.48 3.42 -9.00
N GLN A 337 -34.01 2.61 -9.91
CA GLN A 337 -33.21 1.71 -10.73
C GLN A 337 -33.60 1.76 -12.21
N TRP A 338 -32.60 1.70 -13.07
CA TRP A 338 -32.71 1.62 -14.53
C TRP A 338 -31.82 0.51 -15.06
N VAL A 339 -32.32 -0.21 -16.07
CA VAL A 339 -31.60 -1.22 -16.85
C VAL A 339 -31.92 -0.96 -18.31
N SER A 340 -30.89 -0.66 -19.09
CA SER A 340 -30.99 -0.41 -20.53
C SER A 340 -30.11 -1.40 -21.29
N PRO A 341 -30.68 -2.23 -22.20
CA PRO A 341 -29.88 -2.92 -23.19
C PRO A 341 -29.23 -1.89 -24.13
N LEU A 342 -28.08 -2.23 -24.68
CA LEU A 342 -27.29 -1.39 -25.58
C LEU A 342 -27.20 -2.05 -26.95
N SER A 343 -27.54 -1.30 -27.98
CA SER A 343 -27.67 -1.80 -29.35
C SER A 343 -26.31 -1.98 -30.03
N ASP A 344 -25.37 -1.08 -29.74
CA ASP A 344 -24.03 -1.08 -30.29
C ASP A 344 -23.01 -0.38 -29.36
N ARG A 345 -21.73 -0.39 -29.76
CA ARG A 345 -20.64 0.24 -28.98
C ARG A 345 -20.76 1.76 -28.90
N GLN A 346 -21.31 2.41 -29.93
CA GLN A 346 -21.42 3.86 -29.95
C GLN A 346 -22.47 4.32 -28.94
N GLU A 347 -23.60 3.62 -28.85
CA GLU A 347 -24.59 3.84 -27.81
C GLU A 347 -23.99 3.59 -26.42
N ALA A 348 -23.22 2.52 -26.24
CA ALA A 348 -22.56 2.21 -24.98
C ALA A 348 -21.58 3.31 -24.54
N GLN A 349 -20.76 3.84 -25.45
CA GLN A 349 -19.87 4.97 -25.19
C GLN A 349 -20.66 6.21 -24.78
N GLN A 350 -21.72 6.55 -25.53
CA GLN A 350 -22.54 7.72 -25.24
C GLN A 350 -23.20 7.62 -23.86
N ARG A 351 -23.70 6.45 -23.48
CA ARG A 351 -24.30 6.24 -22.14
C ARG A 351 -23.29 6.42 -21.01
N LEU A 352 -22.05 5.96 -21.19
CA LEU A 352 -20.99 6.17 -20.19
C LEU A 352 -20.60 7.66 -20.07
N VAL A 353 -20.64 8.41 -21.18
CA VAL A 353 -20.46 9.88 -21.18
C VAL A 353 -21.58 10.56 -20.41
N ASP A 354 -22.83 10.22 -20.71
CA ASP A 354 -24.03 10.81 -20.08
C ASP A 354 -24.04 10.52 -18.56
N ILE A 355 -23.66 9.30 -18.16
CA ILE A 355 -23.54 8.89 -16.75
C ILE A 355 -22.41 9.66 -16.04
N ASP A 356 -21.24 9.84 -16.65
CA ASP A 356 -20.13 10.59 -16.06
C ASP A 356 -20.50 12.07 -15.88
N ALA A 357 -21.16 12.68 -16.88
CA ALA A 357 -21.64 14.06 -16.81
C ALA A 357 -22.67 14.24 -15.70
N LEU A 358 -23.68 13.37 -15.66
CA LEU A 358 -24.70 13.39 -14.60
C LEU A 358 -24.07 13.26 -13.21
N ALA A 359 -23.16 12.30 -13.02
CA ALA A 359 -22.51 12.04 -11.74
C ALA A 359 -21.84 13.30 -11.17
N ARG A 360 -21.16 14.08 -12.03
CA ARG A 360 -20.49 15.33 -11.62
C ARG A 360 -21.46 16.43 -11.16
N GLU A 361 -22.69 16.45 -11.66
CA GLU A 361 -23.68 17.48 -11.35
C GLU A 361 -24.54 17.15 -10.11
N LEU A 362 -24.62 15.88 -9.73
CA LEU A 362 -25.47 15.45 -8.63
C LEU A 362 -25.03 16.05 -7.29
N PRO A 363 -25.98 16.49 -6.44
CA PRO A 363 -25.67 16.96 -5.09
C PRO A 363 -25.16 15.82 -4.21
N ARG A 364 -24.53 16.17 -3.08
CA ARG A 364 -23.87 15.20 -2.19
C ARG A 364 -24.82 14.19 -1.53
N GLN A 365 -26.12 14.49 -1.46
CA GLN A 365 -27.17 13.63 -0.91
C GLN A 365 -27.59 12.52 -1.89
N ILE A 366 -27.21 12.64 -3.17
CA ILE A 366 -27.57 11.70 -4.23
C ILE A 366 -26.31 11.00 -4.72
N SER A 367 -26.37 9.67 -4.83
CA SER A 367 -25.38 8.83 -5.52
C SER A 367 -26.04 8.12 -6.70
N ALA A 368 -25.25 7.79 -7.73
CA ALA A 368 -25.73 7.11 -8.92
C ALA A 368 -24.66 6.10 -9.34
N ASP A 369 -24.78 4.88 -8.83
CA ASP A 369 -23.85 3.80 -9.12
C ASP A 369 -24.23 3.16 -10.46
N ALA A 370 -23.25 2.86 -11.30
CA ALA A 370 -23.48 2.29 -12.62
C ALA A 370 -22.87 0.88 -12.74
N TYR A 371 -23.50 0.04 -13.56
CA TYR A 371 -23.10 -1.34 -13.79
C TYR A 371 -23.01 -1.60 -15.29
N LEU A 372 -21.94 -2.29 -15.70
CA LEU A 372 -21.76 -2.74 -17.08
C LEU A 372 -21.58 -4.27 -17.06
N TYR A 373 -22.45 -4.97 -17.77
CA TYR A 373 -22.45 -6.43 -17.86
C TYR A 373 -23.07 -6.89 -19.18
N CYS A 374 -22.91 -8.18 -19.49
CA CYS A 374 -23.51 -8.77 -20.69
C CYS A 374 -24.19 -10.08 -20.35
N ASP A 375 -25.40 -10.28 -20.86
CA ASP A 375 -26.18 -11.52 -20.74
C ASP A 375 -26.55 -12.09 -22.12
N SER A 376 -27.64 -12.86 -22.21
CA SER A 376 -28.13 -13.43 -23.47
C SER A 376 -28.70 -12.41 -24.45
N GLU A 377 -29.12 -11.23 -23.97
CA GLU A 377 -29.69 -10.15 -24.78
C GLU A 377 -28.64 -9.16 -25.28
N GLY A 378 -27.40 -9.24 -24.79
CA GLY A 378 -26.28 -8.41 -25.23
C GLY A 378 -25.65 -7.63 -24.09
N LEU A 379 -25.08 -6.46 -24.41
CA LEU A 379 -24.47 -5.53 -23.46
C LEU A 379 -25.56 -4.69 -22.79
N HIS A 380 -25.46 -4.52 -21.48
CA HIS A 380 -26.38 -3.73 -20.68
C HIS A 380 -25.64 -2.70 -19.85
N VAL A 381 -26.27 -1.53 -19.70
CA VAL A 381 -25.93 -0.56 -18.66
C VAL A 381 -27.08 -0.50 -17.67
N ALA A 382 -26.75 -0.55 -16.39
CA ALA A 382 -27.72 -0.32 -15.32
C ALA A 382 -27.26 0.79 -14.39
N VAL A 383 -28.21 1.53 -13.83
CA VAL A 383 -27.94 2.61 -12.87
C VAL A 383 -28.83 2.43 -11.64
N SER A 384 -28.21 2.50 -10.47
CA SER A 384 -28.86 2.47 -9.16
C SER A 384 -28.63 3.82 -8.50
N MET A 385 -29.67 4.64 -8.42
CA MET A 385 -29.61 5.96 -7.80
C MET A 385 -30.16 5.88 -6.38
N SER A 386 -29.42 6.42 -5.42
CA SER A 386 -29.88 6.53 -4.03
C SER A 386 -29.81 7.97 -3.56
N GLU A 387 -30.92 8.47 -3.02
CA GLU A 387 -31.04 9.80 -2.43
C GLU A 387 -31.38 9.67 -0.95
N CYS A 388 -30.65 10.36 -0.09
CA CYS A 388 -30.82 10.25 1.36
C CYS A 388 -31.34 11.54 2.01
N ALA A 389 -32.19 11.37 3.02
CA ALA A 389 -32.72 12.42 3.88
C ALA A 389 -32.75 11.97 5.34
N ILE A 390 -32.78 12.91 6.28
CA ILE A 390 -32.85 12.60 7.71
C ILE A 390 -34.22 11.98 8.04
N ALA A 391 -34.22 10.88 8.77
CA ALA A 391 -35.44 10.20 9.19
C ALA A 391 -36.31 11.11 10.06
N GLY A 392 -37.61 11.17 9.76
CA GLY A 392 -38.59 11.99 10.50
C GLY A 392 -38.73 13.44 10.02
N HIS A 393 -37.96 13.87 9.03
CA HIS A 393 -38.26 15.07 8.23
C HIS A 393 -39.14 14.69 7.01
N ASP A 394 -39.93 15.63 6.49
CA ASP A 394 -40.88 15.39 5.38
C ASP A 394 -40.20 14.74 4.16
N THR A 395 -40.53 13.47 3.93
CA THR A 395 -40.05 12.68 2.78
C THR A 395 -40.64 13.14 1.45
N GLU A 396 -41.56 14.12 1.46
CA GLU A 396 -42.03 14.84 0.26
C GLU A 396 -40.90 15.63 -0.43
N SER A 397 -39.72 15.75 0.19
CA SER A 397 -38.55 16.48 -0.34
C SER A 397 -37.62 15.67 -1.23
N PHE A 398 -37.84 14.37 -1.47
CA PHE A 398 -36.99 13.63 -2.41
C PHE A 398 -37.15 14.22 -3.80
N ALA A 399 -36.04 14.63 -4.42
CA ALA A 399 -36.06 15.14 -5.77
C ALA A 399 -36.68 14.06 -6.68
N GLY A 400 -37.64 14.47 -7.52
CA GLY A 400 -38.13 13.60 -8.60
C GLY A 400 -36.98 13.14 -9.49
N THR A 401 -37.20 12.09 -10.28
CA THR A 401 -36.20 11.59 -11.22
C THR A 401 -35.66 12.73 -12.09
N PRO A 402 -34.34 13.01 -12.08
CA PRO A 402 -33.77 14.05 -12.92
C PRO A 402 -34.21 13.85 -14.37
N SER A 403 -34.76 14.89 -15.00
CA SER A 403 -35.29 14.80 -16.38
C SER A 403 -34.24 14.30 -17.37
N ALA A 404 -32.97 14.61 -17.14
CA ALA A 404 -31.84 14.10 -17.90
C ALA A 404 -31.77 12.56 -17.88
N MET A 405 -31.99 11.89 -16.74
CA MET A 405 -31.92 10.42 -16.62
C MET A 405 -33.00 9.72 -17.45
N ALA A 406 -34.24 10.19 -17.36
CA ALA A 406 -35.34 9.62 -18.12
C ALA A 406 -35.13 9.77 -19.65
N ALA A 407 -34.40 10.82 -20.06
CA ALA A 407 -34.12 11.08 -21.46
C ALA A 407 -33.14 10.07 -22.10
N PHE A 408 -32.17 9.53 -21.35
CA PHE A 408 -31.17 8.60 -21.92
C PHE A 408 -31.25 7.15 -21.40
N LEU A 409 -31.78 6.88 -20.20
CA LEU A 409 -31.95 5.49 -19.68
C LEU A 409 -33.36 4.94 -19.92
N GLY A 410 -34.29 5.77 -20.40
CA GLY A 410 -35.68 5.36 -20.59
C GLY A 410 -36.47 5.28 -19.27
N PRO A 411 -37.55 4.47 -19.22
CA PRO A 411 -38.43 4.40 -18.06
C PRO A 411 -37.73 3.74 -16.87
N GLU A 412 -38.08 4.20 -15.67
CA GLU A 412 -37.61 3.61 -14.42
C GLU A 412 -38.14 2.18 -14.24
N ASN A 413 -37.26 1.24 -13.88
CA ASN A 413 -37.64 -0.16 -13.64
C ASN A 413 -38.23 -0.36 -12.24
N SER A 414 -37.72 0.35 -11.23
CA SER A 414 -38.28 0.31 -9.88
C SER A 414 -37.89 1.54 -9.06
N SER A 415 -38.75 1.87 -8.09
CA SER A 415 -38.51 2.88 -7.05
C SER A 415 -39.06 2.41 -5.72
N LYS A 416 -38.27 2.58 -4.64
CA LYS A 416 -38.67 2.27 -3.26
C LYS A 416 -38.06 3.25 -2.29
N THR A 417 -38.83 3.64 -1.28
CA THR A 417 -38.33 4.35 -0.10
C THR A 417 -38.11 3.35 1.02
N VAL A 418 -36.90 3.33 1.59
CA VAL A 418 -36.46 2.39 2.61
C VAL A 418 -35.59 3.07 3.65
N ASP A 419 -35.45 2.46 4.82
CA ASP A 419 -34.44 2.86 5.80
C ASP A 419 -33.06 2.26 5.44
N ALA A 420 -32.04 2.49 6.29
CA ALA A 420 -30.69 1.98 6.01
C ALA A 420 -30.59 0.44 6.00
N ILE A 421 -31.51 -0.28 6.67
CA ILE A 421 -31.55 -1.74 6.64
C ILE A 421 -32.20 -2.22 5.34
N GLY A 422 -33.35 -1.67 4.98
CA GLY A 422 -34.05 -1.99 3.73
C GLY A 422 -33.25 -1.60 2.48
N LEU A 423 -32.33 -0.63 2.60
CA LEU A 423 -31.39 -0.28 1.53
C LEU A 423 -30.52 -1.47 1.10
N TYR A 424 -30.08 -2.31 2.06
CA TYR A 424 -29.29 -3.50 1.74
C TYR A 424 -30.04 -4.51 0.88
N ASP A 425 -31.37 -4.59 1.00
CA ASP A 425 -32.19 -5.53 0.23
C ASP A 425 -32.72 -4.94 -1.07
N THR A 426 -32.61 -3.62 -1.23
CA THR A 426 -33.17 -2.90 -2.39
C THR A 426 -32.11 -2.65 -3.46
N GLU A 427 -30.90 -2.30 -3.08
CA GLU A 427 -29.85 -1.84 -3.99
C GLU A 427 -29.35 -2.93 -4.96
N MET A 428 -29.14 -2.58 -6.24
CA MET A 428 -28.86 -3.52 -7.34
C MET A 428 -27.64 -4.43 -7.12
N TYR A 429 -26.59 -3.95 -6.48
CA TYR A 429 -25.40 -4.75 -6.14
C TYR A 429 -25.79 -5.98 -5.32
N ILE A 430 -26.83 -5.86 -4.48
CA ILE A 430 -27.29 -6.90 -3.56
C ILE A 430 -28.56 -7.58 -4.06
N SER A 431 -29.48 -6.89 -4.72
CA SER A 431 -30.76 -7.47 -5.11
C SER A 431 -30.73 -8.11 -6.50
N CYS A 432 -30.02 -7.51 -7.46
CA CYS A 432 -30.12 -7.86 -8.89
C CYS A 432 -28.89 -8.61 -9.41
N MET A 433 -27.68 -8.12 -9.17
CA MET A 433 -26.46 -8.69 -9.77
C MET A 433 -26.21 -10.13 -9.26
N HIS A 434 -26.56 -11.12 -10.11
CA HIS A 434 -26.45 -12.57 -9.89
C HIS A 434 -27.18 -13.09 -8.63
N GLY A 435 -28.37 -12.54 -8.35
CA GLY A 435 -29.17 -12.94 -7.17
C GLY A 435 -28.47 -12.61 -5.85
N GLY A 436 -27.75 -11.49 -5.81
CA GLY A 436 -27.13 -10.95 -4.60
C GLY A 436 -25.91 -11.68 -4.08
N HIS A 437 -25.33 -12.57 -4.89
CA HIS A 437 -24.41 -13.60 -4.39
C HIS A 437 -25.05 -14.36 -3.22
N GLY A 438 -26.37 -14.61 -3.21
CA GLY A 438 -27.13 -15.11 -2.06
C GLY A 438 -27.14 -16.64 -1.88
N GLY A 439 -27.00 -17.43 -2.93
CA GLY A 439 -27.28 -18.89 -2.85
C GLY A 439 -26.14 -19.84 -2.44
N GLY A 440 -24.94 -19.35 -2.16
CA GLY A 440 -23.80 -20.21 -1.80
C GLY A 440 -23.21 -20.99 -2.98
N LYS A 441 -23.54 -20.66 -4.23
CA LYS A 441 -23.18 -21.44 -5.43
C LYS A 441 -22.04 -20.87 -6.27
N THR A 442 -21.63 -19.63 -6.04
CA THR A 442 -20.57 -18.95 -6.81
C THR A 442 -19.36 -18.60 -5.95
N SER A 443 -18.24 -18.40 -6.63
CA SER A 443 -16.99 -17.81 -6.16
C SER A 443 -16.71 -16.53 -6.94
N SER A 444 -15.97 -15.60 -6.35
CA SER A 444 -15.67 -14.30 -6.97
C SER A 444 -14.26 -13.84 -6.65
N PHE A 445 -13.69 -13.03 -7.55
CA PHE A 445 -12.45 -12.29 -7.34
C PHE A 445 -12.61 -10.88 -7.91
N LYS A 446 -11.99 -9.88 -7.28
CA LYS A 446 -12.17 -8.49 -7.68
C LYS A 446 -10.97 -7.62 -7.34
N ARG A 447 -10.81 -6.53 -8.10
CA ARG A 447 -9.92 -5.41 -7.81
C ARG A 447 -10.66 -4.13 -8.12
N CYS A 448 -10.30 -3.06 -7.42
CA CYS A 448 -10.93 -1.76 -7.58
C CYS A 448 -9.89 -0.70 -7.93
N ILE A 449 -10.19 0.07 -8.96
CA ILE A 449 -9.39 1.20 -9.46
C ILE A 449 -10.25 2.46 -9.41
N PHE A 450 -9.66 3.58 -9.01
CA PHE A 450 -10.33 4.88 -8.97
C PHE A 450 -10.15 5.61 -10.30
N LEU A 451 -11.26 5.97 -10.95
CA LEU A 451 -11.29 6.62 -12.26
C LEU A 451 -11.89 8.02 -12.14
N ASP A 452 -11.26 8.97 -12.82
CA ASP A 452 -11.82 10.31 -13.09
C ASP A 452 -11.89 10.46 -14.62
N GLY A 453 -13.11 10.57 -15.17
CA GLY A 453 -13.34 10.64 -16.62
C GLY A 453 -13.67 9.31 -17.29
N THR A 454 -14.63 8.55 -16.75
CA THR A 454 -15.16 7.35 -17.44
C THR A 454 -15.87 7.70 -18.73
N GLY A 455 -16.29 8.96 -18.89
CA GLY A 455 -16.83 9.51 -20.13
C GLY A 455 -15.78 9.81 -21.21
N SER A 456 -14.47 9.65 -20.96
CA SER A 456 -13.50 9.72 -22.06
C SER A 456 -13.64 8.50 -22.98
N LEU A 457 -13.62 8.72 -24.30
CA LEU A 457 -13.81 7.65 -25.29
C LEU A 457 -12.84 6.47 -25.06
N ALA A 458 -11.58 6.77 -24.72
CA ALA A 458 -10.57 5.75 -24.45
C ALA A 458 -10.92 4.87 -23.24
N VAL A 459 -11.41 5.46 -22.14
CA VAL A 459 -11.79 4.69 -20.94
C VAL A 459 -13.09 3.93 -21.21
N ALA A 460 -14.08 4.56 -21.85
CA ALA A 460 -15.32 3.90 -22.22
C ALA A 460 -15.08 2.66 -23.10
N ASP A 461 -14.19 2.77 -24.10
CA ASP A 461 -13.80 1.66 -24.96
C ASP A 461 -13.15 0.50 -24.18
N LEU A 462 -12.29 0.81 -23.21
CA LEU A 462 -11.66 -0.20 -22.37
C LEU A 462 -12.69 -0.91 -21.47
N LEU A 463 -13.64 -0.18 -20.90
CA LEU A 463 -14.71 -0.75 -20.07
C LEU A 463 -15.63 -1.66 -20.88
N ILE A 464 -16.03 -1.22 -22.08
CA ILE A 464 -16.87 -2.01 -22.99
C ILE A 464 -16.14 -3.29 -23.42
N SER A 465 -14.89 -3.15 -23.89
CA SER A 465 -14.08 -4.30 -24.31
C SER A 465 -13.87 -5.30 -23.18
N ALA A 466 -13.66 -4.83 -21.95
CA ALA A 466 -13.48 -5.70 -20.78
C ALA A 466 -14.70 -6.60 -20.55
N VAL A 467 -15.92 -6.07 -20.71
CA VAL A 467 -17.16 -6.85 -20.50
C VAL A 467 -17.45 -7.78 -21.67
N GLU A 468 -17.10 -7.42 -22.90
CA GLU A 468 -17.19 -8.31 -24.07
C GLU A 468 -16.22 -9.49 -23.95
N ASP A 469 -14.98 -9.24 -23.52
CA ASP A 469 -13.90 -10.23 -23.36
C ASP A 469 -14.04 -11.09 -22.08
N ARG A 470 -15.18 -11.01 -21.38
CA ARG A 470 -15.35 -11.66 -20.09
C ARG A 470 -15.23 -13.19 -20.20
N PRO A 471 -14.50 -13.85 -19.26
CA PRO A 471 -14.33 -15.31 -19.28
C PRO A 471 -15.54 -16.08 -18.74
N SER A 472 -16.50 -15.39 -18.15
CA SER A 472 -17.74 -15.96 -17.61
C SER A 472 -18.87 -14.95 -17.83
N PRO A 473 -20.09 -15.41 -18.18
CA PRO A 473 -21.24 -14.53 -18.34
C PRO A 473 -21.60 -13.78 -17.05
N GLN A 474 -21.08 -14.23 -15.90
CA GLN A 474 -21.37 -13.62 -14.60
C GLN A 474 -20.41 -12.48 -14.20
N CYS A 475 -19.38 -12.19 -15.01
CA CYS A 475 -18.47 -11.09 -14.75
C CYS A 475 -19.11 -9.74 -15.08
N TYR A 476 -18.77 -8.71 -14.32
CA TYR A 476 -19.32 -7.37 -14.49
C TYR A 476 -18.37 -6.30 -13.95
N LEU A 477 -18.60 -5.06 -14.38
CA LEU A 477 -17.97 -3.86 -13.82
C LEU A 477 -19.00 -3.10 -12.99
N HIS A 478 -18.58 -2.59 -11.83
CA HIS A 478 -19.40 -1.75 -10.96
C HIS A 478 -18.68 -0.44 -10.70
N LEU A 479 -19.29 0.67 -11.10
CA LEU A 479 -18.79 2.03 -10.98
C LEU A 479 -19.51 2.69 -9.78
N LEU A 480 -18.89 2.69 -8.60
CA LEU A 480 -19.45 3.35 -7.42
C LEU A 480 -19.18 4.84 -7.47
N HIS A 481 -20.22 5.66 -7.30
CA HIS A 481 -20.12 7.11 -7.44
C HIS A 481 -19.35 7.76 -6.26
N GLY A 482 -18.24 8.42 -6.60
CA GLY A 482 -17.35 9.17 -5.72
C GLY A 482 -17.74 10.62 -5.50
N GLY A 483 -16.76 11.50 -5.24
CA GLY A 483 -16.98 12.94 -5.03
C GLY A 483 -17.67 13.30 -3.70
N GLY A 484 -18.31 14.47 -3.66
CA GLY A 484 -18.97 14.99 -2.45
C GLY A 484 -18.00 15.21 -1.29
N ALA A 485 -18.36 14.77 -0.09
CA ALA A 485 -17.51 14.88 1.09
C ALA A 485 -16.18 14.11 0.98
N ILE A 486 -16.10 13.09 0.12
CA ILE A 486 -14.87 12.30 -0.08
C ILE A 486 -13.73 13.20 -0.58
N SER A 487 -14.00 14.05 -1.58
CA SER A 487 -13.02 14.93 -2.21
C SER A 487 -12.76 16.22 -1.42
N GLN A 488 -13.63 16.57 -0.46
CA GLN A 488 -13.43 17.72 0.43
C GLN A 488 -12.38 17.46 1.51
N VAL A 489 -12.18 16.20 1.90
CA VAL A 489 -11.12 15.82 2.83
C VAL A 489 -9.79 15.86 2.07
N ALA A 490 -8.79 16.57 2.62
CA ALA A 490 -7.47 16.63 2.01
C ALA A 490 -6.84 15.23 1.89
N ALA A 491 -6.14 14.97 0.78
CA ALA A 491 -5.50 13.67 0.53
C ALA A 491 -4.56 13.24 1.66
N THR A 492 -3.90 14.17 2.35
CA THR A 492 -2.97 13.90 3.46
C THR A 492 -3.63 13.81 4.84
N ALA A 493 -4.93 14.11 4.96
CA ALA A 493 -5.63 14.16 6.26
C ALA A 493 -5.78 12.79 6.94
N THR A 494 -5.68 11.70 6.18
CA THR A 494 -5.78 10.32 6.65
C THR A 494 -4.88 9.42 5.81
N ALA A 495 -4.61 8.19 6.24
CA ALA A 495 -3.90 7.21 5.42
C ALA A 495 -4.56 6.94 4.04
N PHE A 496 -5.89 7.02 3.94
CA PHE A 496 -6.58 6.94 2.65
C PHE A 496 -6.32 8.21 1.81
N GLY A 497 -5.39 8.14 0.86
CA GLY A 497 -4.95 9.30 0.07
C GLY A 497 -5.62 9.49 -1.29
N CYS A 498 -6.23 8.45 -1.86
CA CYS A 498 -6.85 8.50 -3.19
C CYS A 498 -8.27 9.07 -3.13
N ARG A 499 -8.41 10.40 -3.05
CA ARG A 499 -9.70 11.07 -2.78
C ARG A 499 -10.38 11.74 -3.98
N ASN A 500 -9.65 11.94 -5.08
CA ASN A 500 -10.16 12.61 -6.26
C ASN A 500 -10.52 11.60 -7.35
N TRP A 501 -11.80 11.22 -7.45
CA TRP A 501 -12.32 10.30 -8.46
C TRP A 501 -13.84 10.44 -8.59
N THR A 502 -14.35 10.25 -9.81
CA THR A 502 -15.78 10.20 -10.10
C THR A 502 -16.34 8.81 -9.82
N PHE A 503 -15.60 7.76 -10.18
CA PHE A 503 -16.03 6.38 -9.95
C PHE A 503 -14.93 5.50 -9.35
N ALA A 504 -15.28 4.72 -8.33
CA ALA A 504 -14.51 3.55 -7.94
C ALA A 504 -14.97 2.36 -8.81
N CYS A 505 -14.16 1.98 -9.79
CA CYS A 505 -14.44 0.88 -10.72
C CYS A 505 -14.01 -0.45 -10.11
N VAL A 506 -14.98 -1.22 -9.62
CA VAL A 506 -14.81 -2.58 -9.11
C VAL A 506 -14.98 -3.58 -10.25
N ILE A 507 -13.86 -4.16 -10.68
CA ILE A 507 -13.81 -5.20 -11.71
C ILE A 507 -14.09 -6.53 -11.00
N THR A 508 -15.24 -7.15 -11.26
CA THR A 508 -15.68 -8.34 -10.53
C THR A 508 -15.81 -9.53 -11.46
N SER A 509 -14.96 -10.54 -11.25
CA SER A 509 -15.14 -11.84 -11.89
C SER A 509 -15.89 -12.80 -10.99
N VAL A 510 -16.77 -13.59 -11.60
CA VAL A 510 -17.65 -14.53 -10.91
C VAL A 510 -17.72 -15.83 -11.69
N TRP A 511 -17.62 -16.96 -10.98
CA TRP A 511 -17.73 -18.29 -11.56
C TRP A 511 -18.47 -19.26 -10.61
N PRO A 512 -19.00 -20.39 -11.13
CA PRO A 512 -19.59 -21.45 -10.30
C PRO A 512 -18.57 -22.06 -9.32
N ARG A 513 -18.93 -22.26 -8.05
CA ARG A 513 -17.98 -22.73 -7.01
C ARG A 513 -17.45 -24.13 -7.27
N ASP A 514 -18.25 -25.00 -7.87
CA ASP A 514 -17.81 -26.34 -8.31
C ASP A 514 -16.71 -26.29 -9.37
N GLN A 515 -16.45 -25.11 -9.96
CA GLN A 515 -15.34 -24.84 -10.86
C GLN A 515 -14.15 -24.15 -10.18
N ASP A 516 -14.11 -24.06 -8.84
CA ASP A 516 -12.91 -23.57 -8.13
C ASP A 516 -11.68 -24.39 -8.52
N GLY A 517 -10.58 -23.70 -8.86
CA GLY A 517 -9.34 -24.35 -9.33
C GLY A 517 -9.36 -24.79 -10.80
N SER A 518 -10.45 -24.58 -11.55
CA SER A 518 -10.51 -24.84 -12.99
C SER A 518 -9.74 -23.82 -13.83
N VAL A 519 -9.61 -24.10 -15.14
CA VAL A 519 -9.08 -23.14 -16.13
C VAL A 519 -9.94 -21.86 -16.16
N THR A 520 -11.27 -22.00 -16.12
CA THR A 520 -12.21 -20.86 -16.09
C THR A 520 -11.98 -19.97 -14.88
N ALA A 521 -11.82 -20.55 -13.68
CA ALA A 521 -11.54 -19.77 -12.47
C ALA A 521 -10.20 -19.01 -12.58
N ARG A 522 -9.16 -19.62 -13.16
CA ARG A 522 -7.88 -18.95 -13.42
C ARG A 522 -8.02 -17.82 -14.44
N ALA A 523 -8.72 -18.06 -15.55
CA ALA A 523 -9.01 -17.04 -16.56
C ALA A 523 -9.78 -15.87 -15.96
N ALA A 524 -10.75 -16.13 -15.08
CA ALA A 524 -11.52 -15.13 -14.36
C ALA A 524 -10.66 -14.25 -13.45
N VAL A 525 -9.69 -14.83 -12.74
CA VAL A 525 -8.73 -14.07 -11.92
C VAL A 525 -7.77 -13.25 -12.79
N ASN A 526 -7.24 -13.83 -13.87
CA ASN A 526 -6.32 -13.13 -14.77
C ASN A 526 -7.02 -11.96 -15.48
N TRP A 527 -8.26 -12.15 -15.95
CA TRP A 527 -9.06 -11.08 -16.55
C TRP A 527 -9.18 -9.86 -15.64
N VAL A 528 -9.38 -10.03 -14.33
CA VAL A 528 -9.42 -8.91 -13.38
C VAL A 528 -8.11 -8.13 -13.38
N TYR A 529 -6.96 -8.83 -13.34
CA TYR A 529 -5.65 -8.19 -13.38
C TYR A 529 -5.36 -7.51 -14.72
N ASP A 530 -5.74 -8.12 -15.84
CA ASP A 530 -5.52 -7.57 -17.17
C ASP A 530 -6.34 -6.30 -17.40
N VAL A 531 -7.62 -6.29 -17.00
CA VAL A 531 -8.48 -5.11 -17.05
C VAL A 531 -7.94 -4.02 -16.11
N ALA A 532 -7.56 -4.38 -14.89
CA ALA A 532 -6.97 -3.44 -13.94
C ALA A 532 -5.71 -2.77 -14.51
N LYS A 533 -4.81 -3.55 -15.10
CA LYS A 533 -3.58 -3.04 -15.74
C LYS A 533 -3.87 -2.10 -16.92
N LYS A 534 -4.87 -2.42 -17.76
CA LYS A 534 -5.27 -1.56 -18.88
C LYS A 534 -5.86 -0.22 -18.42
N LEU A 535 -6.61 -0.21 -17.31
CA LEU A 535 -7.24 0.99 -16.75
C LEU A 535 -6.30 1.83 -15.87
N GLN A 536 -5.24 1.24 -15.33
CA GLN A 536 -4.31 1.91 -14.40
C GLN A 536 -3.74 3.25 -14.90
N PRO A 537 -3.35 3.43 -16.17
CA PRO A 537 -2.86 4.73 -16.67
C PRO A 537 -3.88 5.88 -16.61
N PHE A 538 -5.18 5.54 -16.53
CA PHE A 538 -6.29 6.49 -16.44
C PHE A 538 -6.81 6.63 -15.00
N SER A 539 -6.13 6.02 -14.05
CA SER A 539 -6.57 5.96 -12.65
C SER A 539 -5.92 7.00 -11.77
N THR A 540 -6.63 7.43 -10.74
CA THR A 540 -6.09 8.25 -9.65
C THR A 540 -5.62 7.43 -8.45
N GLY A 541 -5.77 6.10 -8.52
CA GLY A 541 -5.28 5.15 -7.53
C GLY A 541 -5.97 3.79 -7.59
N ALA A 542 -5.61 2.92 -6.65
CA ALA A 542 -6.23 1.61 -6.46
C ALA A 542 -6.77 1.48 -5.02
N TYR A 543 -7.79 0.65 -4.82
CA TYR A 543 -8.37 0.52 -3.47
C TYR A 543 -7.62 -0.52 -2.63
N SER A 544 -6.97 -0.08 -1.56
CA SER A 544 -6.18 -0.94 -0.67
C SER A 544 -6.96 -2.11 -0.05
N ALA A 545 -8.28 -1.97 0.12
CA ALA A 545 -9.16 -2.99 0.69
C ALA A 545 -9.24 -4.29 -0.13
N ASP A 546 -8.97 -4.21 -1.43
CA ASP A 546 -8.96 -5.38 -2.32
C ASP A 546 -7.54 -5.96 -2.54
N LEU A 547 -6.50 -5.38 -1.94
CA LEU A 547 -5.09 -5.77 -2.17
C LEU A 547 -4.51 -6.57 -0.98
N GLY A 548 -3.51 -7.41 -1.26
CA GLY A 548 -2.78 -8.17 -0.25
C GLY A 548 -1.39 -8.60 -0.67
N PRO A 549 -0.81 -9.61 -0.01
CA PRO A 549 0.57 -10.03 -0.24
C PRO A 549 0.77 -10.82 -1.54
N ASP A 550 -0.26 -10.98 -2.37
CA ASP A 550 -0.10 -11.60 -3.69
C ASP A 550 0.88 -10.75 -4.53
N PRO A 551 1.94 -11.34 -5.10
CA PRO A 551 2.93 -10.59 -5.88
C PRO A 551 2.32 -9.78 -7.03
N ARG A 552 1.18 -10.21 -7.58
CA ARG A 552 0.46 -9.51 -8.65
C ARG A 552 -0.18 -8.21 -8.16
N ASP A 553 -0.45 -8.07 -6.86
CA ASP A 553 -0.98 -6.83 -6.28
C ASP A 553 0.10 -5.77 -6.07
N LYS A 554 1.39 -6.12 -6.18
CA LYS A 554 2.51 -5.21 -5.88
C LYS A 554 2.43 -3.90 -6.65
N GLU A 555 2.11 -3.95 -7.95
CA GLU A 555 2.02 -2.77 -8.80
C GLU A 555 0.83 -1.88 -8.43
N LEU A 556 -0.34 -2.48 -8.19
CA LEU A 556 -1.53 -1.75 -7.75
C LEU A 556 -1.33 -1.13 -6.35
N ALA A 557 -0.65 -1.83 -5.45
CA ALA A 557 -0.37 -1.37 -4.08
C ALA A 557 0.50 -0.10 -4.06
N MET A 558 1.34 0.12 -5.08
CA MET A 558 2.12 1.37 -5.22
C MET A 558 1.23 2.61 -5.38
N HIS A 559 0.00 2.42 -5.85
CA HIS A 559 -0.98 3.47 -6.14
C HIS A 559 -2.14 3.49 -5.12
N ALA A 560 -2.05 2.71 -4.03
CA ALA A 560 -3.19 2.49 -3.13
C ALA A 560 -3.40 3.57 -2.06
N PHE A 561 -2.38 4.41 -1.82
CA PHE A 561 -2.38 5.39 -0.73
C PHE A 561 -2.10 6.82 -1.20
N GLY A 562 -2.04 7.05 -2.52
CA GLY A 562 -1.66 8.34 -3.09
C GLY A 562 -0.34 8.88 -2.49
N PRO A 563 -0.27 10.14 -2.05
CA PRO A 563 0.95 10.72 -1.48
C PRO A 563 1.36 10.08 -0.13
N ASN A 564 0.46 9.37 0.55
CA ASN A 564 0.66 8.91 1.92
C ASN A 564 1.45 7.61 2.05
N ARG A 565 1.67 6.90 0.93
CA ARG A 565 2.31 5.57 0.92
C ARG A 565 3.63 5.55 1.68
N LEU A 566 4.41 6.62 1.56
CA LEU A 566 5.78 6.68 2.04
C LEU A 566 5.84 6.91 3.56
N ARG A 567 5.00 7.81 4.07
CA ARG A 567 4.76 7.96 5.52
C ARG A 567 4.28 6.65 6.14
N LEU A 568 3.38 5.94 5.46
CA LEU A 568 2.91 4.61 5.90
C LEU A 568 4.03 3.57 5.92
N SER A 569 4.85 3.48 4.87
CA SER A 569 6.01 2.59 4.82
C SER A 569 7.02 2.91 5.93
N HIS A 570 7.25 4.19 6.24
CA HIS A 570 8.11 4.59 7.35
C HIS A 570 7.52 4.15 8.69
N LEU A 571 6.24 4.47 8.96
CA LEU A 571 5.55 4.10 10.18
C LEU A 571 5.51 2.57 10.37
N LYS A 572 5.37 1.80 9.28
CA LYS A 572 5.33 0.33 9.32
C LYS A 572 6.64 -0.26 9.85
N ARG A 573 7.78 0.35 9.54
CA ARG A 573 9.10 -0.07 10.06
C ARG A 573 9.23 0.14 11.56
N ILE A 574 8.56 1.15 12.11
CA ILE A 574 8.59 1.46 13.54
C ILE A 574 7.59 0.56 14.27
N GLN A 575 6.36 0.48 13.77
CA GLN A 575 5.24 -0.14 14.46
C GLN A 575 5.13 -1.66 14.24
N ASP A 576 5.76 -2.19 13.19
CA ASP A 576 5.83 -3.63 12.91
C ASP A 576 7.19 -4.01 12.30
N PRO A 577 8.30 -3.83 13.05
CA PRO A 577 9.66 -4.10 12.56
C PRO A 577 9.90 -5.58 12.23
N HIS A 578 9.08 -6.48 12.78
CA HIS A 578 9.16 -7.93 12.60
C HIS A 578 8.19 -8.46 11.53
N ASN A 579 7.42 -7.59 10.89
CA ASN A 579 6.43 -7.94 9.87
C ASN A 579 5.44 -9.02 10.36
N VAL A 580 4.99 -8.87 11.62
CA VAL A 580 3.93 -9.66 12.24
C VAL A 580 2.68 -9.63 11.37
N LEU A 581 2.33 -8.47 10.81
CA LEU A 581 1.15 -8.29 9.98
C LEU A 581 1.54 -8.24 8.50
N SER A 582 1.94 -9.40 7.96
CA SER A 582 2.42 -9.54 6.58
C SER A 582 1.31 -9.76 5.54
N PHE A 583 0.07 -10.02 5.98
CA PHE A 583 -1.08 -10.35 5.11
C PHE A 583 -1.99 -9.15 4.83
N THR A 584 -1.44 -7.94 4.91
CA THR A 584 -2.11 -6.66 4.67
C THR A 584 -1.83 -6.13 3.25
N CYS A 585 -2.45 -5.01 2.89
CA CYS A 585 -2.06 -4.29 1.68
C CYS A 585 -0.57 -3.93 1.75
N PRO A 586 0.26 -4.33 0.76
CA PRO A 586 1.70 -4.12 0.82
C PRO A 586 2.05 -2.64 0.88
N LEU A 587 2.85 -2.27 1.88
CA LEU A 587 3.50 -0.97 1.98
C LEU A 587 4.95 -1.08 1.48
N SER A 588 5.09 -1.50 0.22
CA SER A 588 6.40 -1.77 -0.40
C SER A 588 7.35 -0.58 -0.23
N GLN A 589 8.56 -0.88 0.23
CA GLN A 589 9.67 0.07 0.21
C GLN A 589 10.04 0.36 -1.26
N PRO A 590 10.48 1.59 -1.60
CA PRO A 590 11.38 1.72 -2.75
C PRO A 590 12.54 0.75 -2.50
N ALA A 591 12.94 -0.05 -3.49
CA ALA A 591 14.20 -0.76 -3.40
C ALA A 591 15.26 0.31 -3.10
N SER A 592 15.99 0.21 -1.99
CA SER A 592 17.00 1.22 -1.66
C SER A 592 18.18 1.08 -2.63
N GLN A 593 18.03 1.59 -3.84
CA GLN A 593 19.17 1.88 -4.71
C GLN A 593 19.75 3.26 -4.41
N GLN A 594 19.04 4.10 -3.65
CA GLN A 594 19.52 5.41 -3.26
C GLN A 594 20.61 5.30 -2.19
N ARG A 595 21.85 5.40 -2.67
CA ARG A 595 23.07 5.18 -1.90
C ARG A 595 23.55 6.46 -1.22
N LEU A 596 23.36 7.62 -1.85
CA LEU A 596 23.82 8.92 -1.35
C LEU A 596 22.84 10.05 -1.71
N ILE A 597 22.51 10.88 -0.73
CA ILE A 597 21.79 12.14 -0.89
C ILE A 597 22.73 13.27 -0.47
N VAL A 598 22.93 14.24 -1.36
CA VAL A 598 23.86 15.35 -1.17
C VAL A 598 23.07 16.66 -1.15
N LEU A 599 23.03 17.31 0.00
CA LEU A 599 22.39 18.60 0.20
C LEU A 599 23.36 19.72 -0.16
N ILE A 600 23.11 20.45 -1.25
CA ILE A 600 23.98 21.56 -1.65
C ILE A 600 23.50 22.84 -0.99
N THR A 601 24.29 23.32 -0.03
CA THR A 601 24.02 24.50 0.79
C THR A 601 25.02 25.62 0.51
N GLY A 602 24.80 26.79 1.12
CA GLY A 602 25.65 27.98 0.92
C GLY A 602 24.82 29.24 0.71
N ASP A 603 25.48 30.39 0.71
CA ASP A 603 24.80 31.68 0.66
C ASP A 603 24.26 31.99 -0.74
N THR A 604 23.48 33.05 -0.86
CA THR A 604 23.00 33.51 -2.16
C THR A 604 24.20 33.96 -3.03
N GLY A 605 24.18 33.62 -4.32
CA GLY A 605 25.24 34.02 -5.27
C GLY A 605 26.50 33.14 -5.31
N VAL A 606 26.63 32.12 -4.44
CA VAL A 606 27.78 31.20 -4.44
C VAL A 606 27.76 30.17 -5.58
N GLY A 607 26.63 30.02 -6.30
CA GLY A 607 26.52 29.12 -7.45
C GLY A 607 26.00 27.71 -7.16
N LYS A 608 25.30 27.48 -6.04
CA LYS A 608 24.77 26.16 -5.60
C LYS A 608 24.17 25.29 -6.72
N ASP A 609 23.18 25.83 -7.45
CA ASP A 609 22.47 25.09 -8.51
C ASP A 609 23.39 24.70 -9.68
N TYR A 610 24.39 25.55 -9.95
CA TYR A 610 25.40 25.28 -10.98
C TYR A 610 26.38 24.21 -10.50
N CYS A 611 26.96 24.36 -9.30
CA CYS A 611 27.85 23.38 -8.71
C CYS A 611 27.20 22.00 -8.61
N ALA A 612 25.93 21.92 -8.19
CA ALA A 612 25.19 20.66 -8.14
C ALA A 612 25.16 19.92 -9.49
N LYS A 613 24.95 20.67 -10.59
CA LYS A 613 24.97 20.11 -11.95
C LYS A 613 26.36 19.65 -12.38
N VAL A 614 27.41 20.40 -12.03
CA VAL A 614 28.80 20.02 -12.29
C VAL A 614 29.15 18.73 -11.54
N LEU A 615 28.87 18.68 -10.23
CA LEU A 615 29.11 17.49 -9.40
C LEU A 615 28.35 16.27 -9.95
N ALA A 616 27.08 16.44 -10.33
CA ALA A 616 26.30 15.37 -10.92
C ALA A 616 26.89 14.86 -12.24
N SER A 617 27.38 15.78 -13.09
CA SER A 617 28.08 15.42 -14.34
C SER A 617 29.35 14.64 -14.05
N GLU A 618 30.17 15.05 -13.07
CA GLU A 618 31.40 14.36 -12.73
C GLU A 618 31.16 12.96 -12.15
N VAL A 619 30.14 12.77 -11.30
CA VAL A 619 29.75 11.43 -10.83
C VAL A 619 29.31 10.54 -11.99
N THR A 620 28.49 11.07 -12.90
CA THR A 620 27.99 10.31 -14.06
C THR A 620 29.13 9.85 -14.98
N LYS A 621 30.19 10.66 -15.13
CA LYS A 621 31.36 10.31 -15.94
C LYS A 621 32.23 9.22 -15.32
N HIS A 622 32.37 9.21 -13.99
CA HIS A 622 33.29 8.29 -13.29
C HIS A 622 32.62 7.02 -12.77
N HIS A 623 31.30 6.99 -12.68
CA HIS A 623 30.51 5.87 -12.20
C HIS A 623 29.34 5.56 -13.15
N GLU A 624 29.62 4.85 -14.24
CA GLU A 624 28.62 4.47 -15.25
C GLU A 624 27.49 3.58 -14.69
N ASP A 625 27.71 2.92 -13.55
CA ASP A 625 26.70 2.10 -12.85
C ASP A 625 25.72 2.92 -11.99
N LEU A 626 26.00 4.20 -11.76
CA LEU A 626 25.19 5.07 -10.90
C LEU A 626 24.29 6.00 -11.72
N ARG A 627 22.98 5.88 -11.50
CA ARG A 627 22.04 6.92 -11.91
C ARG A 627 22.18 8.13 -10.99
N VAL A 628 22.24 9.33 -11.56
CA VAL A 628 22.40 10.59 -10.82
C VAL A 628 21.27 11.56 -11.17
N ARG A 629 20.76 12.29 -10.19
CA ARG A 629 19.72 13.31 -10.40
C ARG A 629 20.00 14.57 -9.56
N VAL A 630 19.64 15.73 -10.12
CA VAL A 630 19.68 17.03 -9.43
C VAL A 630 18.26 17.58 -9.35
N VAL A 631 17.83 17.99 -8.16
CA VAL A 631 16.51 18.57 -7.91
C VAL A 631 16.61 19.77 -6.97
N SER A 632 15.65 20.69 -7.02
CA SER A 632 15.55 21.76 -6.02
C SER A 632 14.34 21.54 -5.12
N ILE A 633 14.54 21.64 -3.80
CA ILE A 633 13.44 21.48 -2.83
C ILE A 633 12.37 22.57 -2.92
N SER A 634 12.74 23.69 -3.52
CA SER A 634 11.84 24.82 -3.72
C SER A 634 10.93 24.71 -4.94
N ASP A 635 11.08 23.69 -5.80
CA ASP A 635 10.33 23.61 -7.06
C ASP A 635 8.84 23.36 -6.86
N ALA A 636 8.44 22.52 -5.90
CA ALA A 636 7.04 22.31 -5.56
C ALA A 636 6.36 23.59 -5.06
N THR A 637 7.04 24.33 -4.17
CA THR A 637 6.56 25.63 -3.68
C THR A 637 6.44 26.66 -4.80
N LYS A 638 7.37 26.69 -5.76
CA LYS A 638 7.28 27.58 -6.94
C LYS A 638 6.08 27.24 -7.81
N ALA A 639 5.81 25.96 -8.05
CA ALA A 639 4.65 25.53 -8.82
C ALA A 639 3.33 25.94 -8.16
N GLN A 640 3.23 25.79 -6.84
CA GLN A 640 2.06 26.21 -6.07
C GLN A 640 1.92 27.73 -6.04
N TYR A 641 3.02 28.46 -5.85
CA TYR A 641 3.02 29.93 -5.92
C TYR A 641 2.59 30.44 -7.29
N ALA A 642 3.10 29.85 -8.37
CA ALA A 642 2.72 30.17 -9.74
C ALA A 642 1.22 29.94 -9.98
N ALA A 643 0.70 28.79 -9.53
CA ALA A 643 -0.72 28.48 -9.62
C ALA A 643 -1.60 29.45 -8.82
N ALA A 644 -1.14 29.87 -7.64
CA ALA A 644 -1.89 30.77 -6.76
C ALA A 644 -1.86 32.24 -7.21
N THR A 645 -0.78 32.67 -7.87
CA THR A 645 -0.56 34.09 -8.21
C THR A 645 -0.67 34.41 -9.70
N GLY A 646 -0.70 33.39 -10.56
CA GLY A 646 -0.61 33.56 -12.01
C GLY A 646 0.80 33.85 -12.52
N ALA A 647 1.83 33.71 -11.69
CA ALA A 647 3.22 33.86 -12.12
C ALA A 647 3.63 32.76 -13.12
N ASP A 648 4.55 33.07 -14.04
CA ASP A 648 5.00 32.13 -15.06
C ASP A 648 5.96 31.09 -14.46
N LEU A 649 5.50 29.84 -14.36
CA LEU A 649 6.28 28.75 -13.77
C LEU A 649 7.56 28.45 -14.57
N ALA A 650 7.51 28.47 -15.90
CA ALA A 650 8.67 28.14 -16.72
C ALA A 650 9.78 29.18 -16.52
N ARG A 651 9.40 30.47 -16.47
CA ARG A 651 10.33 31.56 -16.12
C ARG A 651 10.79 31.45 -14.67
N MET A 652 9.92 31.09 -13.73
CA MET A 652 10.28 30.92 -12.32
C MET A 652 11.36 29.83 -12.11
N LEU A 653 11.35 28.78 -12.93
CA LEU A 653 12.30 27.68 -12.85
C LEU A 653 13.61 27.95 -13.59
N HIS A 654 13.59 28.72 -14.68
CA HIS A 654 14.73 28.84 -15.61
C HIS A 654 15.31 30.25 -15.76
N ASP A 655 14.53 31.31 -15.52
CA ASP A 655 14.95 32.71 -15.64
C ASP A 655 15.39 33.24 -14.27
N ARG A 656 16.70 33.49 -14.13
CA ARG A 656 17.30 33.94 -12.87
C ARG A 656 16.79 35.32 -12.45
N ALA A 657 16.66 36.26 -13.38
CA ALA A 657 16.25 37.62 -13.05
C ALA A 657 14.79 37.63 -12.56
N TYR A 658 13.93 36.87 -13.23
CA TYR A 658 12.54 36.68 -12.85
C TYR A 658 12.40 36.01 -11.47
N LYS A 659 13.22 34.99 -11.18
CA LYS A 659 13.24 34.32 -9.87
C LYS A 659 13.68 35.25 -8.73
N GLU A 660 14.61 36.17 -8.98
CA GLU A 660 15.06 37.16 -7.98
C GLU A 660 13.97 38.19 -7.69
N GLU A 661 13.27 38.69 -8.73
CA GLU A 661 12.13 39.61 -8.60
C GLU A 661 11.04 39.06 -7.68
N HIS A 662 10.67 37.78 -7.84
CA HIS A 662 9.62 37.13 -7.06
C HIS A 662 10.07 36.56 -5.70
N ARG A 663 11.37 36.62 -5.36
CA ARG A 663 11.92 35.96 -4.16
C ARG A 663 11.28 36.41 -2.83
N PRO A 664 11.03 37.70 -2.58
CA PRO A 664 10.40 38.13 -1.32
C PRO A 664 8.98 37.56 -1.17
N ALA A 665 8.19 37.60 -2.25
CA ALA A 665 6.82 37.09 -2.27
C ALA A 665 6.76 35.57 -2.10
N LEU A 666 7.63 34.83 -2.80
CA LEU A 666 7.76 33.38 -2.67
C LEU A 666 8.17 32.97 -1.24
N THR A 667 9.01 33.77 -0.59
CA THR A 667 9.43 33.52 0.80
C THR A 667 8.28 33.69 1.78
N ARG A 668 7.47 34.74 1.61
CA ARG A 668 6.25 34.94 2.41
C ARG A 668 5.25 33.81 2.20
N PHE A 669 4.99 33.45 0.95
CA PHE A 669 4.09 32.33 0.60
C PHE A 669 4.52 31.03 1.29
N PHE A 670 5.81 30.70 1.25
CA PHE A 670 6.33 29.53 1.94
C PHE A 670 6.15 29.57 3.47
N GLN A 671 6.36 30.75 4.10
CA GLN A 671 6.16 30.91 5.54
C GLN A 671 4.69 30.74 5.94
N GLU A 672 3.74 31.23 5.13
CA GLU A 672 2.30 31.03 5.34
C GLU A 672 1.92 29.55 5.26
N GLN A 673 2.48 28.81 4.30
CA GLN A 673 2.26 27.37 4.19
C GLN A 673 2.81 26.60 5.40
N LEU A 674 3.98 26.97 5.92
CA LEU A 674 4.55 26.35 7.12
C LEU A 674 3.67 26.53 8.36
N TYR A 675 2.97 27.66 8.48
CA TYR A 675 2.03 27.87 9.58
C TYR A 675 0.85 26.88 9.53
N GLN A 676 0.39 26.55 8.33
CA GLN A 676 -0.71 25.60 8.11
C GLN A 676 -0.24 24.13 8.13
N GLN A 677 1.00 23.88 7.72
CA GLN A 677 1.60 22.55 7.59
C GLN A 677 3.00 22.55 8.25
N PRO A 678 3.08 22.30 9.57
CA PRO A 678 4.34 22.34 10.29
C PRO A 678 5.42 21.38 9.76
N MET A 679 5.01 20.26 9.15
CA MET A 679 5.89 19.22 8.58
C MET A 679 6.20 19.40 7.09
N LEU A 680 5.84 20.54 6.49
CA LEU A 680 5.96 20.77 5.04
C LEU A 680 7.40 20.59 4.51
N LYS A 681 8.42 20.86 5.34
CA LYS A 681 9.83 20.73 4.93
C LYS A 681 10.24 19.27 4.80
N GLU A 682 9.91 18.48 5.80
CA GLU A 682 10.12 17.05 5.87
C GLU A 682 9.34 16.35 4.75
N ASP A 683 8.10 16.77 4.52
CA ASP A 683 7.25 16.26 3.44
C ASP A 683 7.84 16.58 2.06
N ASN A 684 8.29 17.81 1.82
CA ASN A 684 8.93 18.20 0.55
C ASN A 684 10.25 17.45 0.32
N PHE A 685 11.08 17.31 1.37
CA PHE A 685 12.33 16.56 1.29
C PHE A 685 12.06 15.08 0.96
N LEU A 686 11.16 14.44 1.71
CA LEU A 686 10.77 13.05 1.46
C LEU A 686 10.20 12.88 0.06
N SER A 687 9.30 13.76 -0.39
CA SER A 687 8.73 13.70 -1.74
C SER A 687 9.82 13.65 -2.81
N LEU A 688 10.85 14.50 -2.71
CA LEU A 688 11.94 14.54 -3.70
C LEU A 688 12.83 13.30 -3.66
N VAL A 689 13.15 12.82 -2.46
CA VAL A 689 13.91 11.58 -2.26
C VAL A 689 13.13 10.43 -2.90
N HIS A 690 11.82 10.39 -2.72
CA HIS A 690 10.97 9.33 -3.26
C HIS A 690 10.74 9.45 -4.77
N ASP A 691 10.54 10.65 -5.30
CA ASP A 691 10.41 10.90 -6.74
C ASP A 691 11.70 10.56 -7.49
N ALA A 692 12.84 10.60 -6.81
CA ALA A 692 14.11 10.18 -7.38
C ALA A 692 14.14 8.68 -7.72
N GLY A 693 13.31 7.85 -7.08
CA GLY A 693 13.21 6.42 -7.36
C GLY A 693 14.55 5.70 -7.19
N ASP A 694 14.90 4.87 -8.18
CA ASP A 694 16.12 4.06 -8.19
C ASP A 694 17.38 4.84 -8.63
N VAL A 695 17.54 6.07 -8.13
CA VAL A 695 18.74 6.91 -8.38
C VAL A 695 19.82 6.57 -7.36
N GLY A 696 21.06 6.35 -7.81
CA GLY A 696 22.19 6.05 -6.94
C GLY A 696 22.68 7.26 -6.14
N VAL A 697 22.67 8.46 -6.74
CA VAL A 697 23.09 9.73 -6.10
C VAL A 697 22.09 10.85 -6.40
N LEU A 698 21.51 11.46 -5.35
CA LEU A 698 20.58 12.59 -5.48
C LEU A 698 21.18 13.86 -4.92
N PHE A 699 21.30 14.89 -5.74
CA PHE A 699 21.67 16.23 -5.32
C PHE A 699 20.41 17.08 -5.09
N ILE A 700 20.27 17.64 -3.90
CA ILE A 700 19.15 18.52 -3.54
C ILE A 700 19.67 19.92 -3.27
N THR A 701 19.12 20.92 -3.97
CA THR A 701 19.46 22.34 -3.78
C THR A 701 18.28 23.13 -3.23
N GLY A 702 18.51 24.39 -2.87
CA GLY A 702 17.44 25.32 -2.48
C GLY A 702 16.99 25.20 -1.02
N LEU A 703 17.73 24.46 -0.20
CA LEU A 703 17.53 24.40 1.25
C LEU A 703 17.84 25.74 1.91
N ARG A 704 17.08 26.05 2.96
CA ARG A 704 17.21 27.28 3.77
C ARG A 704 17.54 26.99 5.24
N GLU A 705 17.72 25.72 5.58
CA GLU A 705 18.00 25.28 6.95
C GLU A 705 19.47 25.47 7.29
N GLU A 706 19.74 25.79 8.55
CA GLU A 706 21.10 25.98 9.05
C GLU A 706 21.83 24.65 9.25
N ASN A 707 21.14 23.63 9.75
CA ASN A 707 21.68 22.27 9.94
C ASN A 707 20.75 21.21 9.34
N PRO A 708 20.72 21.10 8.00
CA PRO A 708 19.75 20.25 7.32
C PRO A 708 20.01 18.75 7.54
N VAL A 709 21.26 18.32 7.76
CA VAL A 709 21.56 16.91 8.02
C VAL A 709 20.98 16.46 9.36
N ALA A 710 21.14 17.27 10.42
CA ALA A 710 20.55 16.94 11.72
C ALA A 710 19.01 16.91 11.66
N GLY A 711 18.40 17.82 10.90
CA GLY A 711 16.95 17.87 10.72
C GLY A 711 16.39 16.73 9.88
N LEU A 712 17.08 16.29 8.83
CA LEU A 712 16.49 15.42 7.79
C LEU A 712 17.03 13.99 7.76
N SER A 713 18.16 13.68 8.40
CA SER A 713 18.81 12.35 8.32
C SER A 713 17.93 11.22 8.83
N HIS A 714 17.15 11.45 9.89
CA HIS A 714 16.25 10.45 10.47
C HIS A 714 15.13 10.00 9.50
N LEU A 715 14.78 10.84 8.53
CA LEU A 715 13.76 10.55 7.53
C LEU A 715 14.26 9.54 6.47
N VAL A 716 15.58 9.50 6.25
CA VAL A 716 16.24 8.70 5.22
C VAL A 716 17.28 7.74 5.81
N ALA A 717 16.95 7.03 6.88
CA ALA A 717 17.85 6.07 7.56
C ALA A 717 18.39 4.92 6.69
N HIS A 718 17.94 4.79 5.44
CA HIS A 718 18.35 3.79 4.46
C HIS A 718 19.30 4.35 3.38
N ALA A 719 19.59 5.65 3.42
CA ALA A 719 20.47 6.34 2.48
C ALA A 719 21.42 7.25 3.26
N ARG A 720 22.66 7.38 2.79
CA ARG A 720 23.60 8.31 3.39
C ARG A 720 23.21 9.74 3.05
N LEU A 721 22.97 10.58 4.05
CA LEU A 721 22.68 12.00 3.88
C LEU A 721 23.89 12.83 4.30
N ILE A 722 24.42 13.63 3.38
CA ILE A 722 25.49 14.60 3.65
C ILE A 722 25.09 15.96 3.12
N ASP A 723 25.73 17.02 3.62
CA ASP A 723 25.65 18.35 3.05
C ASP A 723 27.02 18.83 2.55
N VAL A 724 26.99 19.56 1.44
CA VAL A 724 28.15 20.23 0.84
C VAL A 724 27.87 21.71 0.83
N ARG A 725 28.60 22.47 1.64
CA ARG A 725 28.52 23.93 1.68
C ARG A 725 29.42 24.54 0.62
N VAL A 726 28.82 25.23 -0.35
CA VAL A 726 29.55 26.01 -1.34
C VAL A 726 29.76 27.41 -0.79
N THR A 727 31.03 27.83 -0.72
CA THR A 727 31.46 29.16 -0.25
C THR A 727 31.98 29.99 -1.41
N ALA A 728 31.87 31.32 -1.30
CA ALA A 728 32.50 32.27 -2.20
C ALA A 728 32.64 33.62 -1.50
N SER A 729 33.68 34.38 -1.84
CA SER A 729 33.95 35.71 -1.32
C SER A 729 32.80 36.68 -1.61
N THR A 730 32.71 37.73 -0.81
CA THR A 730 31.67 38.76 -0.96
C THR A 730 31.78 39.43 -2.33
N GLU A 731 32.99 39.68 -2.81
CA GLU A 731 33.28 40.24 -4.12
C GLU A 731 32.75 39.33 -5.24
N THR A 732 33.06 38.02 -5.18
CA THR A 732 32.58 37.03 -6.14
C THR A 732 31.05 36.90 -6.11
N ARG A 733 30.44 36.89 -4.91
CA ARG A 733 28.97 36.85 -4.74
C ARG A 733 28.32 38.08 -5.36
N GLN A 734 28.86 39.28 -5.12
CA GLN A 734 28.35 40.54 -5.67
C GLN A 734 28.49 40.60 -7.20
N ALA A 735 29.66 40.23 -7.74
CA ALA A 735 29.90 40.17 -9.18
C ALA A 735 28.91 39.23 -9.88
N ARG A 736 28.61 38.07 -9.27
CA ARG A 736 27.65 37.10 -9.81
C ARG A 736 26.19 37.53 -9.66
N ARG A 737 25.85 38.38 -8.70
CA ARG A 737 24.47 38.86 -8.47
C ARG A 737 24.08 40.01 -9.40
N GLY A 738 25.06 40.79 -9.89
CA GLY A 738 24.80 42.10 -10.45
C GLY A 738 24.48 43.09 -9.32
N LEU A 739 24.94 44.33 -9.44
CA LEU A 739 24.92 45.37 -8.40
C LEU A 739 23.51 45.67 -7.84
N LEU A 740 23.01 44.85 -6.90
CA LEU A 740 21.83 45.13 -6.09
C LEU A 740 21.97 44.51 -4.69
N GLY A 741 22.12 45.40 -3.69
CA GLY A 741 21.70 45.22 -2.30
C GLY A 741 22.61 44.40 -1.37
N ASP A 742 23.07 45.05 -0.29
CA ASP A 742 23.65 44.40 0.88
C ASP A 742 22.59 43.57 1.62
N ASP A 743 22.80 42.25 1.66
CA ASP A 743 22.20 41.40 2.70
C ASP A 743 23.28 41.12 3.74
N ALA A 744 22.97 41.40 5.00
CA ALA A 744 23.87 41.17 6.12
C ALA A 744 24.31 39.69 6.17
N ASP A 745 25.62 39.45 6.14
CA ASP A 745 26.23 38.16 6.44
C ASP A 745 25.87 37.77 7.88
N THR A 746 24.89 36.89 8.05
CA THR A 746 24.74 36.17 9.32
C THR A 746 25.70 34.98 9.31
N ALA A 747 26.98 35.24 9.58
CA ALA A 747 27.84 34.20 10.11
C ALA A 747 27.27 33.82 11.48
N LYS A 748 26.53 32.70 11.53
CA LYS A 748 25.99 32.15 12.76
C LYS A 748 26.93 31.07 13.28
N ASP A 749 27.48 31.32 14.47
CA ASP A 749 28.46 30.48 15.14
C ASP A 749 27.90 29.08 15.43
N GLY A 750 28.68 28.04 15.11
CA GLY A 750 28.53 26.68 15.64
C GLY A 750 28.17 25.56 14.65
N TYR A 751 27.78 25.85 13.41
CA TYR A 751 27.47 24.82 12.40
C TYR A 751 28.70 24.42 11.58
N VAL A 752 29.00 23.12 11.52
CA VAL A 752 30.06 22.54 10.68
C VAL A 752 29.41 21.63 9.63
N PRO A 753 29.48 21.99 8.33
CA PRO A 753 28.94 21.13 7.26
C PRO A 753 29.77 19.85 7.11
N THR A 754 29.18 18.82 6.51
CA THR A 754 29.88 17.56 6.25
C THR A 754 31.09 17.77 5.35
N LEU A 755 30.92 18.56 4.28
CA LEU A 755 31.97 18.95 3.36
C LEU A 755 31.78 20.42 2.95
N SER A 756 32.86 21.09 2.56
CA SER A 756 32.80 22.44 1.99
C SER A 756 33.88 22.66 0.94
N PHE A 757 33.62 23.54 -0.03
CA PHE A 757 34.65 24.02 -0.95
C PHE A 757 34.36 25.45 -1.43
N ASP A 758 35.45 26.15 -1.74
CA ASP A 758 35.41 27.52 -2.25
C ASP A 758 35.22 27.55 -3.76
N ASN A 759 34.23 28.31 -4.21
CA ASN A 759 33.86 28.47 -5.61
C ASN A 759 34.17 29.90 -6.07
N GLU A 760 35.44 30.32 -5.98
CA GLU A 760 35.88 31.67 -6.35
C GLU A 760 35.97 31.86 -7.87
N GLU A 761 36.55 30.90 -8.58
CA GLU A 761 36.87 31.04 -9.99
C GLU A 761 35.63 30.86 -10.88
N THR A 762 35.68 31.45 -12.08
CA THR A 762 34.69 31.19 -13.12
C THR A 762 34.99 29.86 -13.81
N GLY A 763 34.05 28.92 -13.80
CA GLY A 763 34.19 27.63 -14.49
C GLY A 763 33.82 26.44 -13.59
N ASN A 764 34.22 25.24 -14.02
CA ASN A 764 33.85 23.98 -13.37
C ASN A 764 34.97 23.39 -12.50
N GLU A 765 36.17 23.96 -12.54
CA GLU A 765 37.39 23.30 -12.04
C GLU A 765 37.37 23.09 -10.52
N ALA A 766 36.98 24.09 -9.75
CA ALA A 766 36.88 23.97 -8.29
C ALA A 766 35.90 22.86 -7.86
N ALA A 767 34.71 22.81 -8.47
CA ALA A 767 33.72 21.78 -8.19
C ALA A 767 34.19 20.39 -8.65
N ARG A 768 34.91 20.31 -9.77
CA ARG A 768 35.48 19.05 -10.27
C ARG A 768 36.56 18.51 -9.33
N GLN A 769 37.54 19.33 -8.95
CA GLN A 769 38.59 18.92 -8.01
C GLN A 769 38.01 18.52 -6.65
N PHE A 770 36.98 19.23 -6.19
CA PHE A 770 36.25 18.84 -4.99
C PHE A 770 35.57 17.48 -5.15
N ALA A 771 34.91 17.21 -6.28
CA ALA A 771 34.28 15.92 -6.53
C ALA A 771 35.28 14.77 -6.42
N GLU A 772 36.42 14.90 -7.09
CA GLU A 772 37.49 13.90 -7.13
C GLU A 772 38.10 13.64 -5.74
N ARG A 773 38.40 14.70 -4.99
CA ARG A 773 39.10 14.59 -3.69
C ARG A 773 38.19 14.21 -2.54
N SER A 774 36.96 14.72 -2.53
CA SER A 774 36.11 14.73 -1.33
C SER A 774 34.79 13.99 -1.52
N LEU A 775 34.22 13.96 -2.73
CA LEU A 775 32.90 13.34 -2.96
C LEU A 775 33.01 11.87 -3.40
N PHE A 776 33.89 11.54 -4.35
CA PHE A 776 34.07 10.17 -4.86
C PHE A 776 34.42 9.14 -3.80
N PRO A 777 35.21 9.45 -2.74
CA PRO A 777 35.39 8.52 -1.63
C PRO A 777 34.06 8.00 -1.08
N PHE A 778 33.02 8.83 -0.94
CA PHE A 778 31.71 8.40 -0.43
C PHE A 778 30.96 7.41 -1.34
N LEU A 779 31.38 7.28 -2.60
CA LEU A 779 30.79 6.38 -3.59
C LEU A 779 31.51 5.03 -3.69
N HIS A 780 32.64 4.87 -2.98
CA HIS A 780 33.47 3.67 -3.03
C HIS A 780 32.73 2.44 -2.45
N SER A 781 32.83 1.30 -3.15
CA SER A 781 32.14 0.05 -2.77
C SER A 781 32.54 -0.48 -1.39
N ASP A 782 33.81 -0.32 -1.03
CA ASP A 782 34.31 -0.76 0.29
C ASP A 782 33.73 0.04 1.47
N LEU A 783 33.32 1.31 1.27
CA LEU A 783 32.62 2.06 2.31
C LEU A 783 31.20 1.53 2.55
N ARG A 784 30.56 0.92 1.55
CA ARG A 784 29.30 0.19 1.75
C ARG A 784 29.51 -1.10 2.51
N ARG A 785 30.57 -1.83 2.16
CA ARG A 785 30.94 -3.04 2.90
C ARG A 785 31.19 -2.74 4.38
N LEU A 786 31.74 -1.58 4.74
CA LEU A 786 31.85 -1.14 6.14
C LEU A 786 30.48 -0.80 6.76
N GLU A 787 29.59 -0.16 6.02
CA GLU A 787 28.25 0.20 6.47
C GLU A 787 27.40 -1.04 6.77
N ASP A 788 27.48 -2.08 5.93
CA ASP A 788 26.81 -3.37 6.13
C ASP A 788 27.31 -4.12 7.38
N MET A 789 28.51 -3.79 7.87
CA MET A 789 29.06 -4.34 9.12
C MET A 789 28.50 -3.65 10.37
N VAL A 790 27.74 -2.57 10.22
CA VAL A 790 27.08 -1.85 11.32
C VAL A 790 25.58 -2.18 11.31
N PRO A 791 25.06 -2.91 12.32
CA PRO A 791 23.64 -3.20 12.40
C PRO A 791 22.83 -1.89 12.51
N PRO A 792 21.75 -1.70 11.73
CA PRO A 792 20.89 -0.54 11.85
C PRO A 792 20.25 -0.49 13.24
N ILE A 793 20.11 0.70 13.80
CA ILE A 793 19.44 0.91 15.09
C ILE A 793 18.03 1.46 14.81
N PRO A 794 16.97 0.68 15.06
CA PRO A 794 15.60 1.15 14.90
C PRO A 794 15.32 2.36 15.81
N GLY A 795 14.63 3.37 15.29
CA GLY A 795 14.22 4.55 16.07
C GLY A 795 15.37 5.47 16.48
N PHE A 796 16.45 5.54 15.70
CA PHE A 796 17.49 6.55 15.86
C PHE A 796 17.06 7.90 15.24
N PRO A 797 17.32 9.04 15.91
CA PRO A 797 17.94 9.19 17.24
C PRO A 797 16.95 8.96 18.40
N ARG A 798 17.39 8.28 19.47
CA ARG A 798 16.69 8.19 20.77
C ARG A 798 17.67 8.26 21.94
N SER A 799 17.21 8.72 23.10
CA SER A 799 18.06 8.84 24.29
C SER A 799 18.65 7.48 24.72
N GLY A 800 19.88 7.47 25.25
CA GLY A 800 20.51 6.27 25.79
C GLY A 800 21.24 5.36 24.79
N ILE A 801 21.36 5.73 23.51
CA ILE A 801 22.19 4.99 22.55
C ILE A 801 23.67 5.34 22.76
N CYS A 802 24.49 4.37 23.17
CA CYS A 802 25.95 4.47 23.06
C CYS A 802 26.36 4.40 21.58
N PHE A 803 27.06 5.43 21.10
CA PHE A 803 27.64 5.44 19.76
C PHE A 803 28.56 4.23 19.55
N ARG A 804 28.33 3.48 18.47
CA ARG A 804 29.21 2.38 18.09
C ARG A 804 30.44 2.94 17.39
N HIS A 805 31.60 2.76 18.02
CA HIS A 805 32.88 3.23 17.51
C HIS A 805 33.44 2.28 16.43
N VAL A 806 34.36 2.78 15.59
CA VAL A 806 35.13 2.05 14.56
C VAL A 806 35.68 0.70 15.06
N LEU A 807 35.94 0.59 16.37
CA LEU A 807 36.42 -0.63 17.04
C LEU A 807 35.52 -1.85 16.79
N ASN A 808 34.19 -1.69 16.75
CA ASN A 808 33.29 -2.81 16.49
C ASN A 808 33.36 -3.29 15.05
N ILE A 809 33.55 -2.38 14.09
CA ILE A 809 33.73 -2.74 12.68
C ILE A 809 35.03 -3.52 12.52
N VAL A 810 36.10 -3.03 13.15
CA VAL A 810 37.42 -3.69 13.17
C VAL A 810 37.39 -5.09 13.78
N GLN A 811 36.55 -5.31 14.78
CA GLN A 811 36.37 -6.61 15.46
C GLN A 811 35.54 -7.63 14.66
N GLN A 812 34.76 -7.20 13.67
CA GLN A 812 34.05 -8.10 12.79
C GLN A 812 35.02 -8.83 11.83
N PRO A 813 34.74 -10.08 11.44
CA PRO A 813 35.58 -10.81 10.48
C PRO A 813 35.83 -10.01 9.19
N GLY A 814 37.10 -9.74 8.89
CA GLY A 814 37.51 -8.97 7.70
C GLY A 814 37.42 -7.44 7.84
N GLY A 815 36.85 -6.91 8.91
CA GLY A 815 36.64 -5.48 9.11
C GLY A 815 37.93 -4.69 9.29
N LEU A 816 38.89 -5.19 10.10
CA LEU A 816 40.22 -4.58 10.22
C LEU A 816 40.92 -4.46 8.87
N GLY A 817 40.87 -5.52 8.06
CA GLY A 817 41.50 -5.55 6.73
C GLY A 817 40.87 -4.53 5.78
N LEU A 818 39.53 -4.43 5.79
CA LEU A 818 38.78 -3.48 4.98
C LEU A 818 39.05 -2.02 5.40
N CYS A 819 39.02 -1.71 6.70
CA CYS A 819 39.38 -0.39 7.21
C CYS A 819 40.82 0.00 6.81
N THR A 820 41.78 -0.92 6.96
CA THR A 820 43.19 -0.68 6.63
C THR A 820 43.38 -0.44 5.12
N ALA A 821 42.69 -1.20 4.27
CA ALA A 821 42.73 -1.03 2.82
C ALA A 821 42.18 0.35 2.41
N LEU A 822 41.01 0.73 2.92
CA LEU A 822 40.41 2.04 2.66
C LEU A 822 41.29 3.20 3.10
N LEU A 823 41.88 3.12 4.30
CA LEU A 823 42.82 4.13 4.79
C LEU A 823 44.03 4.26 3.86
N ARG A 824 44.61 3.14 3.40
CA ARG A 824 45.74 3.16 2.46
C ARG A 824 45.37 3.72 1.08
N THR A 825 44.16 3.42 0.59
CA THR A 825 43.70 3.86 -0.72
C THR A 825 43.31 5.34 -0.75
N HIS A 826 42.66 5.85 0.30
CA HIS A 826 42.10 7.21 0.33
C HIS A 826 42.92 8.22 1.13
N PHE A 827 43.79 7.76 2.03
CA PHE A 827 44.73 8.61 2.76
C PHE A 827 46.18 8.15 2.52
N PRO A 828 46.68 8.21 1.28
CA PRO A 828 48.09 7.98 0.98
C PRO A 828 48.90 9.19 1.47
N GLY A 829 49.01 9.36 2.78
CA GLY A 829 49.94 10.31 3.37
C GLY A 829 51.35 9.72 3.40
N ASN A 830 52.33 10.56 3.04
CA ASN A 830 53.68 10.49 3.60
C ASN A 830 53.64 10.56 5.13
#